data_AF-A0A966CWY1-F1
#
_entry.id   AF-A0A966CWY1-F1
#
_cell.length_a   1.000
_cell.length_b   1.000
_cell.length_c   1.000
_cell.angle_alpha   90.00
_cell.angle_beta   90.00
_cell.angle_gamma   90.00
#
_symmetry.space_group_name_H-M   'P 1'
#
loop_
_entity.id
_entity.type
_entity.pdbx_description
1 polymer ?
#
loop_
_entity_poly.entity_id
_entity_poly.type
_entity_poly.pdbx_seq_one_letter_code
_entity_poly.pdbx_strand_id
1 'polypeptide(L)'
;MSMFAASFSTLQKIGKALMLPVAVLPIAGILLGIGSAHFSWIPTQISLLMAESGGAIFVSLPLIFAIGVALGLTNNDGVAALAAVVGYVVMLATLGVLGGFYQEWSLVTETLGLTVMTKEIMGIKAMDTGVLGGILAGAVAASMFNRFYRIELPQYLGFFAGKRFVPIVTAFAAILLGFVLSLIWPFIGTAIEEFSQYAAYGNPTVAATVYGFVERLLIPFGLHHIWNVPFFFEIGSYTTPAGVVVHGDINRFFAGDPTAGILGGAYLFKMFGLPAAAIAIWHAARPENRFRVGGIMVSGALTSFLTGITEPIEFAFMFVAPVLYGIHAVFAAGCQFLFSVLGAKLGFTFSQGFIDYVLFSALDTKPWLVLVCGPVVALVYYVTFRGLISLWNLKTPGREDAPEASSQAGSGQGGLAGDLVRAFGGADNIVSLDACITRLRVEVADAGQVDQARLKALGAAEVVAVGLNMQAIFGPRSENLKTSMEMYLRGEAVEPGRETGPMLKDSGADLALLAPLSGRMVPLAEVPDEVFARKLAGDGVSIDPSSHDLLAPCDGTVLNLHPSHHALTLKTGSGLEVLLHIGLDTVKLRGEGFTPRVRTGDRVTAGAVLIEFDAKIVAGKAPSLLTQMVVANAGPGSVFNPAQGEVTAGRDVALRVRAKALAGGVESIQGGVQISAPIVIPNPDGLHARPAATLAGLAKGFEADVRLVAGEKKANVRSLVAVMGMALAQGDTVHLEAEGRDSARALETLTRALRDGLGEATVAVARPRAAEAPVPVSDSG
;
A
#
# COMPACT_ATOMS: atom_id res chain seq x y z
N MET A 1 4.13 14.38 -31.51
CA MET A 1 3.98 13.10 -30.78
C MET A 1 3.99 13.26 -29.25
N SER A 2 4.70 14.22 -28.67
CA SER A 2 4.77 14.46 -27.21
C SER A 2 3.41 14.61 -26.50
N MET A 3 2.49 15.38 -27.06
CA MET A 3 1.19 15.68 -26.42
C MET A 3 0.39 14.41 -26.04
N PHE A 4 0.30 13.43 -26.95
CA PHE A 4 -0.38 12.15 -26.70
C PHE A 4 0.25 11.35 -25.55
N ALA A 5 1.56 11.53 -25.32
CA ALA A 5 2.29 10.82 -24.28
C ALA A 5 2.08 11.45 -22.90
N ALA A 6 2.15 12.78 -22.78
CA ALA A 6 1.81 13.47 -21.54
C ALA A 6 0.35 13.18 -21.12
N SER A 7 -0.57 13.11 -22.10
CA SER A 7 -1.94 12.64 -21.87
C SER A 7 -1.98 11.20 -21.33
N PHE A 8 -1.25 10.26 -21.92
CA PHE A 8 -1.26 8.85 -21.50
C PHE A 8 -0.77 8.65 -20.05
N SER A 9 0.35 9.29 -19.67
CA SER A 9 0.88 9.27 -18.29
C SER A 9 -0.14 9.82 -17.28
N THR A 10 -0.81 10.92 -17.66
CA THR A 10 -1.86 11.55 -16.85
C THR A 10 -3.09 10.64 -16.71
N LEU A 11 -3.55 10.02 -17.80
CA LEU A 11 -4.69 9.10 -17.83
C LEU A 11 -4.45 7.86 -16.94
N GLN A 12 -3.24 7.32 -16.90
CA GLN A 12 -2.87 6.24 -15.98
C GLN A 12 -2.95 6.68 -14.51
N LYS A 13 -2.41 7.87 -14.19
CA LYS A 13 -2.43 8.41 -12.81
C LYS A 13 -3.87 8.67 -12.35
N ILE A 14 -4.74 9.15 -13.24
CA ILE A 14 -6.19 9.24 -13.02
C ILE A 14 -6.78 7.85 -12.77
N GLY A 15 -6.59 6.88 -13.67
CA GLY A 15 -7.13 5.53 -13.54
C GLY A 15 -6.77 4.85 -12.20
N LYS A 16 -5.54 5.03 -11.73
CA LYS A 16 -5.06 4.56 -10.41
C LYS A 16 -5.78 5.25 -9.25
N ALA A 17 -5.99 6.57 -9.33
CA ALA A 17 -6.69 7.34 -8.30
C ALA A 17 -8.20 7.00 -8.21
N LEU A 18 -8.80 6.52 -9.30
CA LEU A 18 -10.19 6.02 -9.33
C LEU A 18 -10.36 4.65 -8.65
N MET A 19 -9.30 3.88 -8.40
CA MET A 19 -9.42 2.54 -7.80
C MET A 19 -9.78 2.56 -6.31
N LEU A 20 -9.33 3.57 -5.55
CA LEU A 20 -9.60 3.67 -4.12
C LEU A 20 -11.10 3.85 -3.79
N PRO A 21 -11.87 4.70 -4.51
CA PRO A 21 -13.34 4.72 -4.45
C PRO A 21 -13.99 3.39 -4.83
N VAL A 22 -13.54 2.75 -5.92
CA VAL A 22 -14.10 1.50 -6.44
C VAL A 22 -13.96 0.34 -5.44
N ALA A 23 -12.90 0.33 -4.62
CA ALA A 23 -12.68 -0.70 -3.60
C ALA A 23 -13.77 -0.75 -2.50
N VAL A 24 -14.62 0.27 -2.36
CA VAL A 24 -15.74 0.29 -1.39
C VAL A 24 -17.03 -0.32 -1.96
N LEU A 25 -17.15 -0.44 -3.29
CA LEU A 25 -18.35 -0.96 -3.96
C LEU A 25 -18.73 -2.42 -3.57
N PRO A 26 -17.80 -3.38 -3.35
CA PRO A 26 -18.18 -4.75 -3.01
C PRO A 26 -19.05 -4.84 -1.75
N ILE A 27 -18.68 -4.13 -0.68
CA ILE A 27 -19.41 -4.19 0.59
C ILE A 27 -20.73 -3.40 0.53
N ALA A 28 -20.74 -2.26 -0.16
CA ALA A 28 -21.96 -1.51 -0.44
C ALA A 28 -22.97 -2.37 -1.23
N GLY A 29 -22.47 -3.09 -2.22
CA GLY A 29 -23.23 -4.00 -3.07
C GLY A 29 -23.83 -5.20 -2.33
N ILE A 30 -23.01 -5.90 -1.54
CA ILE A 30 -23.45 -7.03 -0.71
C ILE A 30 -24.54 -6.58 0.27
N LEU A 31 -24.38 -5.43 0.92
CA LEU A 31 -25.39 -4.88 1.82
C LEU A 31 -26.69 -4.51 1.07
N LEU A 32 -26.58 -3.74 -0.01
CA LEU A 32 -27.73 -3.30 -0.81
C LEU A 32 -28.53 -4.50 -1.33
N GLY A 33 -27.88 -5.42 -2.03
CA GLY A 33 -28.55 -6.51 -2.71
C GLY A 33 -29.08 -7.62 -1.79
N ILE A 34 -28.42 -7.91 -0.66
CA ILE A 34 -29.02 -8.80 0.37
C ILE A 34 -30.26 -8.14 0.99
N GLY A 35 -30.22 -6.82 1.20
CA GLY A 35 -31.37 -6.06 1.70
C GLY A 35 -32.55 -6.07 0.73
N SER A 36 -32.32 -5.75 -0.54
CA SER A 36 -33.33 -5.74 -1.61
C SER A 36 -33.83 -7.13 -2.00
N ALA A 37 -33.07 -8.20 -1.76
CA ALA A 37 -33.50 -9.58 -2.05
C ALA A 37 -34.60 -10.10 -1.09
N HIS A 38 -34.84 -9.42 0.04
CA HIS A 38 -35.92 -9.72 1.00
C HIS A 38 -36.04 -11.21 1.37
N PHE A 39 -34.89 -11.88 1.58
CA PHE A 39 -34.85 -13.30 1.90
C PHE A 39 -35.72 -13.65 3.11
N SER A 40 -36.58 -14.67 2.99
CA SER A 40 -37.57 -15.05 4.01
C SER A 40 -37.01 -15.48 5.37
N TRP A 41 -35.70 -15.72 5.47
CA TRP A 41 -34.99 -16.03 6.71
C TRP A 41 -34.32 -14.80 7.36
N ILE A 42 -34.34 -13.63 6.70
CA ILE A 42 -33.84 -12.36 7.23
C ILE A 42 -35.05 -11.50 7.64
N PRO A 43 -35.13 -11.01 8.89
CA PRO A 43 -36.17 -10.07 9.31
C PRO A 43 -36.22 -8.82 8.41
N THR A 44 -37.42 -8.35 8.06
CA THR A 44 -37.62 -7.23 7.13
C THR A 44 -36.91 -5.95 7.57
N GLN A 45 -36.82 -5.71 8.89
CA GLN A 45 -36.10 -4.57 9.47
C GLN A 45 -34.58 -4.66 9.26
N ILE A 46 -34.02 -5.87 9.28
CA ILE A 46 -32.60 -6.11 8.98
C ILE A 46 -32.36 -5.99 7.47
N SER A 47 -33.28 -6.51 6.65
CA SER A 47 -33.23 -6.35 5.19
C SER A 47 -33.22 -4.86 4.80
N LEU A 48 -34.12 -4.05 5.38
CA LEU A 48 -34.15 -2.60 5.16
C LEU A 48 -32.87 -1.91 5.66
N LEU A 49 -32.38 -2.24 6.87
CA LEU A 49 -31.13 -1.70 7.40
C LEU A 49 -29.94 -1.98 6.47
N MET A 50 -29.86 -3.17 5.89
CA MET A 50 -28.80 -3.53 4.93
C MET A 50 -28.97 -2.78 3.60
N ALA A 51 -30.19 -2.68 3.08
CA ALA A 51 -30.50 -1.93 1.85
C ALA A 51 -30.08 -0.46 1.97
N GLU A 52 -30.52 0.24 3.02
CA GLU A 52 -30.19 1.65 3.28
C GLU A 52 -28.68 1.84 3.52
N SER A 53 -28.02 0.94 4.28
CA SER A 53 -26.58 1.03 4.56
C SER A 53 -25.73 0.86 3.29
N GLY A 54 -26.14 -0.02 2.37
CA GLY A 54 -25.51 -0.14 1.06
C GLY A 54 -25.78 1.07 0.16
N GLY A 55 -27.05 1.45 0.05
CA GLY A 55 -27.51 2.59 -0.76
C GLY A 55 -26.85 3.92 -0.39
N ALA A 56 -26.62 4.18 0.90
CA ALA A 56 -25.93 5.37 1.38
C ALA A 56 -24.51 5.55 0.79
N ILE A 57 -23.81 4.45 0.52
CA ILE A 57 -22.48 4.49 -0.12
C ILE A 57 -22.62 4.85 -1.61
N PHE A 58 -23.59 4.27 -2.32
CA PHE A 58 -23.87 4.60 -3.73
C PHE A 58 -24.28 6.07 -3.91
N VAL A 59 -25.16 6.60 -3.06
CA VAL A 59 -25.53 8.03 -3.04
C VAL A 59 -24.33 8.94 -2.77
N SER A 60 -23.36 8.47 -1.98
CA SER A 60 -22.15 9.22 -1.62
C SER A 60 -21.03 9.15 -2.66
N LEU A 61 -21.15 8.36 -3.74
CA LEU A 61 -20.04 8.08 -4.66
C LEU A 61 -19.33 9.33 -5.20
N PRO A 62 -19.99 10.42 -5.64
CA PRO A 62 -19.30 11.63 -6.09
C PRO A 62 -18.31 12.21 -5.07
N LEU A 63 -18.67 12.21 -3.78
CA LEU A 63 -17.79 12.69 -2.70
C LEU A 63 -16.62 11.72 -2.48
N ILE A 64 -16.89 10.40 -2.50
CA ILE A 64 -15.86 9.37 -2.36
C ILE A 64 -14.85 9.48 -3.51
N PHE A 65 -15.33 9.70 -4.74
CA PHE A 65 -14.48 9.95 -5.91
C PHE A 65 -13.68 11.25 -5.82
N ALA A 66 -14.25 12.34 -5.29
CA ALA A 66 -13.50 13.57 -5.04
C ALA A 66 -12.32 13.34 -4.07
N ILE A 67 -12.56 12.62 -2.97
CA ILE A 67 -11.54 12.25 -1.98
C ILE A 67 -10.47 11.34 -2.59
N GLY A 68 -10.88 10.29 -3.30
CA GLY A 68 -9.98 9.30 -3.90
C GLY A 68 -9.08 9.88 -5.00
N VAL A 69 -9.66 10.71 -5.88
CA VAL A 69 -8.90 11.43 -6.92
C VAL A 69 -7.90 12.39 -6.31
N ALA A 70 -8.27 13.12 -5.25
CA ALA A 70 -7.34 14.00 -4.56
C ALA A 70 -6.16 13.23 -3.95
N LEU A 71 -6.43 12.21 -3.14
CA LEU A 71 -5.39 11.38 -2.50
C LEU A 71 -4.44 10.73 -3.53
N GLY A 72 -5.00 10.11 -4.57
CA GLY A 72 -4.22 9.41 -5.60
C GLY A 72 -3.34 10.33 -6.45
N LEU A 73 -3.65 11.63 -6.51
CA LEU A 73 -2.87 12.65 -7.23
C LEU A 73 -1.97 13.51 -6.32
N THR A 74 -1.96 13.29 -5.00
CA THR A 74 -1.14 14.03 -4.01
C THR A 74 -0.34 13.11 -3.08
N ASN A 75 -0.01 11.89 -3.54
CA ASN A 75 0.73 10.89 -2.76
C ASN A 75 0.08 10.54 -1.40
N ASN A 76 -1.25 10.44 -1.38
CA ASN A 76 -2.09 10.13 -0.22
C ASN A 76 -2.02 11.14 0.94
N ASP A 77 -1.69 12.41 0.68
CA ASP A 77 -1.72 13.45 1.73
C ASP A 77 -3.16 13.76 2.20
N GLY A 78 -3.44 13.52 3.48
CA GLY A 78 -4.77 13.72 4.07
C GLY A 78 -5.32 15.15 4.00
N VAL A 79 -4.48 16.18 3.80
CA VAL A 79 -4.98 17.56 3.61
C VAL A 79 -5.60 17.75 2.22
N ALA A 80 -5.17 16.99 1.22
CA ALA A 80 -5.81 17.00 -0.10
C ALA A 80 -7.22 16.39 -0.05
N ALA A 81 -7.44 15.34 0.74
CA ALA A 81 -8.78 14.78 0.98
C ALA A 81 -9.71 15.83 1.63
N LEU A 82 -9.25 16.53 2.66
CA LEU A 82 -10.03 17.62 3.29
C LEU A 82 -10.33 18.76 2.29
N ALA A 83 -9.35 19.14 1.47
CA ALA A 83 -9.55 20.13 0.41
C ALA A 83 -10.57 19.68 -0.65
N ALA A 84 -10.61 18.39 -0.99
CA ALA A 84 -11.59 17.83 -1.92
C ALA A 84 -13.02 17.86 -1.36
N VAL A 85 -13.21 17.56 -0.08
CA VAL A 85 -14.53 17.70 0.58
C VAL A 85 -15.01 19.16 0.54
N VAL A 86 -14.13 20.10 0.92
CA VAL A 86 -14.44 21.54 0.89
C VAL A 86 -14.74 22.01 -0.54
N GLY A 87 -13.92 21.62 -1.51
CA GLY A 87 -14.11 21.96 -2.92
C GLY A 87 -15.42 21.42 -3.48
N TYR A 88 -15.73 20.14 -3.23
CA TYR A 88 -16.96 19.51 -3.72
C TYR A 88 -18.22 20.18 -3.15
N VAL A 89 -18.27 20.47 -1.84
CA VAL A 89 -19.42 21.16 -1.21
C VAL A 89 -19.59 22.60 -1.74
N VAL A 90 -18.49 23.34 -1.94
CA VAL A 90 -18.56 24.70 -2.51
C VAL A 90 -18.95 24.70 -3.99
N MET A 91 -18.51 23.69 -4.75
CA MET A 91 -18.96 23.47 -6.13
C MET A 91 -20.46 23.18 -6.17
N LEU A 92 -20.99 22.28 -5.32
CA LEU A 92 -22.42 22.00 -5.21
C LEU A 92 -23.24 23.26 -4.85
N ALA A 93 -22.79 24.06 -3.88
CA ALA A 93 -23.46 25.31 -3.52
C ALA A 93 -23.55 26.29 -4.71
N THR A 94 -22.46 26.39 -5.49
CA THR A 94 -22.40 27.22 -6.70
C THR A 94 -23.34 26.70 -7.79
N LEU A 95 -23.36 25.38 -8.01
CA LEU A 95 -24.28 24.70 -8.94
C LEU A 95 -25.75 24.78 -8.50
N GLY A 96 -26.03 24.91 -7.20
CA GLY A 96 -27.37 25.14 -6.68
C GLY A 96 -27.92 26.53 -7.00
N VAL A 97 -27.13 27.59 -6.73
CA VAL A 97 -27.51 28.97 -7.07
C VAL A 97 -27.74 29.12 -8.57
N LEU A 98 -26.81 28.63 -9.40
CA LEU A 98 -26.89 28.77 -10.84
C LEU A 98 -27.97 27.85 -11.46
N GLY A 99 -28.23 26.70 -10.85
CA GLY A 99 -29.37 25.82 -11.21
C GLY A 99 -30.73 26.45 -10.89
N GLY A 100 -30.81 27.27 -9.84
CA GLY A 100 -31.97 28.11 -9.55
C GLY A 100 -32.28 29.09 -10.68
N PHE A 101 -31.28 29.81 -11.19
CA PHE A 101 -31.47 30.72 -12.32
C PHE A 101 -31.95 29.99 -13.60
N TYR A 102 -31.49 28.77 -13.89
CA TYR A 102 -32.04 27.98 -15.00
C TYR A 102 -33.51 27.57 -14.79
N GLN A 103 -33.98 27.43 -13.55
CA GLN A 103 -35.39 27.17 -13.26
C GLN A 103 -36.26 28.43 -13.41
N GLU A 104 -35.71 29.62 -13.16
CA GLU A 104 -36.34 30.90 -13.49
C GLU A 104 -36.31 31.20 -15.00
N TRP A 105 -35.25 30.79 -15.70
CA TRP A 105 -35.02 31.03 -17.13
C TRP A 105 -35.54 29.89 -18.03
N SER A 106 -36.69 29.29 -17.70
CA SER A 106 -37.19 28.08 -18.40
C SER A 106 -37.36 28.28 -19.92
N LEU A 107 -37.68 29.50 -20.37
CA LEU A 107 -37.74 29.85 -21.79
C LEU A 107 -36.39 29.67 -22.51
N VAL A 108 -35.26 29.88 -21.82
CA VAL A 108 -33.91 29.71 -22.38
C VAL A 108 -33.56 28.23 -22.48
N THR A 109 -33.88 27.42 -21.47
CA THR A 109 -33.66 25.97 -21.53
C THR A 109 -34.57 25.31 -22.57
N GLU A 110 -35.84 25.71 -22.65
CA GLU A 110 -36.79 25.23 -23.66
C GLU A 110 -36.37 25.61 -25.09
N THR A 111 -35.99 26.87 -25.33
CA THR A 111 -35.54 27.35 -26.66
C THR A 111 -34.25 26.66 -27.14
N LEU A 112 -33.37 26.26 -26.21
CA LEU A 112 -32.11 25.58 -26.52
C LEU A 112 -32.17 24.05 -26.40
N GLY A 113 -33.31 23.48 -26.01
CA GLY A 113 -33.48 22.03 -25.79
C GLY A 113 -32.66 21.46 -24.64
N LEU A 114 -32.35 22.26 -23.60
CA LEU A 114 -31.42 21.91 -22.53
C LEU A 114 -32.11 21.29 -21.31
N THR A 115 -31.74 20.05 -20.99
CA THR A 115 -32.15 19.33 -19.78
C THR A 115 -31.29 19.75 -18.58
N VAL A 116 -31.89 20.47 -17.63
CA VAL A 116 -31.23 20.94 -16.39
C VAL A 116 -31.80 20.21 -15.17
N MET A 117 -31.25 19.03 -14.88
CA MET A 117 -31.64 18.23 -13.71
C MET A 117 -31.00 18.76 -12.43
N THR A 118 -31.82 19.07 -11.42
CA THR A 118 -31.35 19.39 -10.06
C THR A 118 -31.88 18.36 -9.06
N LYS A 119 -31.01 17.80 -8.22
CA LYS A 119 -31.39 16.92 -7.10
C LYS A 119 -30.83 17.44 -5.79
N GLU A 120 -31.30 16.90 -4.67
CA GLU A 120 -30.72 17.19 -3.36
C GLU A 120 -29.47 16.33 -3.14
N ILE A 121 -28.32 16.98 -2.93
CA ILE A 121 -27.02 16.35 -2.74
C ILE A 121 -26.44 16.90 -1.44
N MET A 122 -26.30 16.07 -0.41
CA MET A 122 -25.81 16.48 0.92
C MET A 122 -26.58 17.66 1.55
N GLY A 123 -27.91 17.75 1.31
CA GLY A 123 -28.75 18.86 1.77
C GLY A 123 -28.72 20.11 0.87
N ILE A 124 -28.03 20.06 -0.27
CA ILE A 124 -27.95 21.16 -1.24
C ILE A 124 -28.73 20.75 -2.50
N LYS A 125 -29.80 21.48 -2.85
CA LYS A 125 -30.45 21.34 -4.17
C LYS A 125 -29.51 21.90 -5.24
N ALA A 126 -28.84 21.03 -5.99
CA ALA A 126 -27.80 21.38 -6.96
C ALA A 126 -28.04 20.71 -8.32
N MET A 127 -27.49 21.28 -9.39
CA MET A 127 -27.40 20.57 -10.67
C MET A 127 -26.59 19.29 -10.50
N ASP A 128 -27.12 18.18 -11.00
CA ASP A 128 -26.52 16.88 -10.79
C ASP A 128 -25.37 16.61 -11.77
N THR A 129 -24.14 16.73 -11.26
CA THR A 129 -22.91 16.44 -12.01
C THR A 129 -22.43 14.98 -11.88
N GLY A 130 -23.20 14.14 -11.17
CA GLY A 130 -22.86 12.73 -10.93
C GLY A 130 -21.45 12.52 -10.37
N VAL A 131 -20.88 11.35 -10.65
CA VAL A 131 -19.50 11.01 -10.25
C VAL A 131 -18.45 11.91 -10.93
N LEU A 132 -18.73 12.41 -12.13
CA LEU A 132 -17.77 13.23 -12.90
C LEU A 132 -17.49 14.58 -12.22
N GLY A 133 -18.50 15.26 -11.67
CA GLY A 133 -18.28 16.46 -10.85
C GLY A 133 -17.43 16.19 -9.61
N GLY A 134 -17.60 15.01 -9.00
CA GLY A 134 -16.73 14.53 -7.92
C GLY A 134 -15.27 14.42 -8.36
N ILE A 135 -15.00 13.72 -9.47
CA ILE A 135 -13.67 13.56 -10.06
C ILE A 135 -13.03 14.94 -10.36
N LEU A 136 -13.79 15.88 -10.92
CA LEU A 136 -13.31 17.23 -11.23
C LEU A 136 -12.98 18.04 -9.98
N ALA A 137 -13.81 17.99 -8.93
CA ALA A 137 -13.54 18.64 -7.66
C ALA A 137 -12.28 18.06 -6.97
N GLY A 138 -12.10 16.74 -7.02
CA GLY A 138 -10.89 16.06 -6.53
C GLY A 138 -9.63 16.44 -7.32
N ALA A 139 -9.73 16.57 -8.64
CA ALA A 139 -8.62 16.99 -9.50
C ALA A 139 -8.22 18.47 -9.24
N VAL A 140 -9.20 19.36 -9.01
CA VAL A 140 -8.94 20.74 -8.59
C VAL A 140 -8.26 20.77 -7.21
N ALA A 141 -8.74 20.01 -6.24
CA ALA A 141 -8.12 19.90 -4.92
C ALA A 141 -6.67 19.39 -4.99
N ALA A 142 -6.39 18.38 -5.82
CA ALA A 142 -5.04 17.89 -6.07
C ALA A 142 -4.13 18.95 -6.72
N SER A 143 -4.65 19.68 -7.72
CA SER A 143 -3.91 20.77 -8.37
C SER A 143 -3.57 21.89 -7.39
N MET A 144 -4.53 22.28 -6.55
CA MET A 144 -4.32 23.29 -5.51
C MET A 144 -3.34 22.82 -4.43
N PHE A 145 -3.42 21.55 -4.00
CA PHE A 145 -2.45 20.97 -3.08
C PHE A 145 -1.03 21.02 -3.67
N ASN A 146 -0.83 20.40 -4.83
CA ASN A 146 0.48 20.29 -5.48
C ASN A 146 1.09 21.66 -5.80
N ARG A 147 0.26 22.71 -6.01
CA ARG A 147 0.73 24.08 -6.22
C ARG A 147 1.02 24.85 -4.93
N PHE A 148 0.23 24.69 -3.87
CA PHE A 148 0.24 25.61 -2.71
C PHE A 148 0.57 24.97 -1.35
N TYR A 149 0.80 23.66 -1.25
CA TYR A 149 1.12 22.98 0.03
C TYR A 149 2.37 23.51 0.78
N ARG A 150 3.22 24.29 0.10
CA ARG A 150 4.42 24.98 0.63
C ARG A 150 4.36 26.52 0.52
N ILE A 151 3.17 27.11 0.39
CA ILE A 151 3.04 28.58 0.28
C ILE A 151 3.51 29.28 1.56
N GLU A 152 4.36 30.29 1.40
CA GLU A 152 4.74 31.21 2.48
C GLU A 152 3.85 32.46 2.42
N LEU A 153 3.49 32.99 3.59
CA LEU A 153 2.61 34.16 3.74
C LEU A 153 3.23 35.16 4.72
N PRO A 154 2.88 36.47 4.64
CA PRO A 154 3.28 37.46 5.62
C PRO A 154 2.93 37.02 7.06
N GLN A 155 3.73 37.40 8.05
CA GLN A 155 3.62 36.88 9.43
C GLN A 155 2.20 36.98 10.03
N TYR A 156 1.45 38.05 9.73
CA TYR A 156 0.07 38.23 10.21
C TYR A 156 -0.96 37.26 9.57
N LEU A 157 -0.60 36.57 8.49
CA LEU A 157 -1.34 35.45 7.88
C LEU A 157 -0.64 34.09 8.09
N GLY A 158 0.45 34.03 8.85
CA GLY A 158 1.28 32.83 9.00
C GLY A 158 0.53 31.59 9.51
N PHE A 159 -0.58 31.78 10.23
CA PHE A 159 -1.48 30.69 10.63
C PHE A 159 -2.01 29.87 9.43
N PHE A 160 -2.24 30.52 8.29
CA PHE A 160 -2.79 29.93 7.07
C PHE A 160 -1.72 29.37 6.12
N ALA A 161 -0.43 29.50 6.43
CA ALA A 161 0.65 29.12 5.51
C ALA A 161 0.75 27.60 5.27
N GLY A 162 1.45 27.23 4.19
CA GLY A 162 1.65 25.85 3.75
C GLY A 162 0.34 25.10 3.49
N LYS A 163 0.27 23.83 3.91
CA LYS A 163 -0.89 22.94 3.71
C LYS A 163 -2.23 23.54 4.16
N ARG A 164 -2.26 24.42 5.17
CA ARG A 164 -3.49 25.04 5.68
C ARG A 164 -4.15 25.99 4.69
N PHE A 165 -3.40 26.52 3.72
CA PHE A 165 -3.93 27.33 2.63
C PHE A 165 -4.74 26.51 1.62
N VAL A 166 -4.44 25.21 1.49
CA VAL A 166 -4.93 24.38 0.39
C VAL A 166 -6.47 24.27 0.37
N PRO A 167 -7.19 23.98 1.48
CA PRO A 167 -8.65 23.99 1.46
C PRO A 167 -9.26 25.37 1.12
N ILE A 168 -8.59 26.46 1.50
CA ILE A 168 -9.06 27.84 1.28
C ILE A 168 -9.00 28.18 -0.21
N VAL A 169 -7.85 27.98 -0.86
CA VAL A 169 -7.71 28.24 -2.30
C VAL A 169 -8.51 27.23 -3.14
N THR A 170 -8.69 26.00 -2.65
CA THR A 170 -9.59 25.01 -3.28
C THR A 170 -11.05 25.45 -3.25
N ALA A 171 -11.53 26.10 -2.18
CA ALA A 171 -12.88 26.67 -2.15
C ALA A 171 -13.07 27.73 -3.26
N PHE A 172 -12.14 28.68 -3.40
CA PHE A 172 -12.22 29.69 -4.47
C PHE A 172 -12.13 29.08 -5.88
N ALA A 173 -11.26 28.08 -6.09
CA ALA A 173 -11.17 27.36 -7.35
C ALA A 173 -12.44 26.54 -7.65
N ALA A 174 -13.12 26.02 -6.63
CA ALA A 174 -14.37 25.29 -6.76
C ALA A 174 -15.58 26.17 -7.11
N ILE A 175 -15.59 27.44 -6.71
CA ILE A 175 -16.60 28.42 -7.21
C ILE A 175 -16.42 28.60 -8.72
N LEU A 176 -15.18 28.77 -9.20
CA LEU A 176 -14.92 28.88 -10.64
C LEU A 176 -15.28 27.59 -11.39
N LEU A 177 -14.96 26.42 -10.84
CA LEU A 177 -15.38 25.12 -11.40
C LEU A 177 -16.90 25.00 -11.47
N GLY A 178 -17.62 25.32 -10.39
CA GLY A 178 -19.09 25.26 -10.36
C GLY A 178 -19.75 26.24 -11.34
N PHE A 179 -19.17 27.42 -11.54
CA PHE A 179 -19.62 28.38 -12.56
C PHE A 179 -19.34 27.89 -13.99
N VAL A 180 -18.17 27.34 -14.27
CA VAL A 180 -17.87 26.78 -15.61
C VAL A 180 -18.76 25.57 -15.90
N LEU A 181 -18.97 24.70 -14.90
CA LEU A 181 -19.88 23.57 -15.02
C LEU A 181 -21.34 24.02 -15.20
N SER A 182 -21.82 25.07 -14.54
CA SER A 182 -23.21 25.53 -14.77
C SER A 182 -23.49 25.90 -16.22
N LEU A 183 -22.49 26.39 -16.97
CA LEU A 183 -22.65 26.80 -18.37
C LEU A 183 -22.50 25.63 -19.36
N ILE A 184 -21.63 24.67 -19.07
CA ILE A 184 -21.30 23.57 -20.00
C ILE A 184 -22.10 22.30 -19.69
N TRP A 185 -22.40 22.04 -18.41
CA TRP A 185 -23.07 20.82 -17.96
C TRP A 185 -24.50 20.63 -18.52
N PRO A 186 -25.34 21.66 -18.73
CA PRO A 186 -26.64 21.47 -19.39
C PRO A 186 -26.54 20.78 -20.76
N PHE A 187 -25.52 21.14 -21.57
CA PHE A 187 -25.28 20.51 -22.87
C PHE A 187 -24.79 19.06 -22.72
N ILE A 188 -23.87 18.83 -21.77
CA ILE A 188 -23.33 17.49 -21.48
C ILE A 188 -24.43 16.56 -20.93
N GLY A 189 -25.22 17.03 -19.97
CA GLY A 189 -26.33 16.30 -19.37
C GLY A 189 -27.43 15.98 -20.38
N THR A 190 -27.75 16.90 -21.30
CA THR A 190 -28.68 16.62 -22.41
C THR A 190 -28.16 15.51 -23.32
N ALA A 191 -26.89 15.57 -23.73
CA ALA A 191 -26.28 14.53 -24.58
C ALA A 191 -26.12 13.18 -23.85
N ILE A 192 -25.86 13.19 -22.54
CA ILE A 192 -25.88 11.98 -21.70
C ILE A 192 -27.30 11.42 -21.63
N GLU A 193 -28.33 12.25 -21.47
CA GLU A 193 -29.73 11.80 -21.39
C GLU A 193 -30.23 11.24 -22.72
N GLU A 194 -29.92 11.86 -23.86
CA GLU A 194 -30.22 11.31 -25.20
C GLU A 194 -29.58 9.93 -25.40
N PHE A 195 -28.29 9.80 -25.06
CA PHE A 195 -27.57 8.52 -25.13
C PHE A 195 -28.14 7.49 -24.14
N SER A 196 -28.47 7.92 -22.93
CA SER A 196 -29.09 7.15 -21.84
C SER A 196 -30.42 6.54 -22.27
N GLN A 197 -31.32 7.35 -22.83
CA GLN A 197 -32.62 6.92 -23.34
C GLN A 197 -32.47 5.98 -24.55
N TYR A 198 -31.56 6.29 -25.49
CA TYR A 198 -31.25 5.40 -26.62
C TYR A 198 -30.69 4.04 -26.16
N ALA A 199 -29.78 4.03 -25.17
CA ALA A 199 -29.18 2.82 -24.65
C ALA A 199 -30.15 1.97 -23.82
N ALA A 200 -31.02 2.60 -23.04
CA ALA A 200 -31.97 1.92 -22.16
C ALA A 200 -33.24 1.43 -22.86
N TYR A 201 -33.72 2.14 -23.90
CA TYR A 201 -35.01 1.86 -24.54
C TYR A 201 -34.96 1.78 -26.08
N GLY A 202 -34.01 2.45 -26.73
CA GLY A 202 -33.85 2.44 -28.19
C GLY A 202 -33.29 1.12 -28.74
N ASN A 203 -32.09 0.72 -28.31
CA ASN A 203 -31.53 -0.60 -28.64
C ASN A 203 -30.60 -1.14 -27.52
N PRO A 204 -31.16 -1.74 -26.46
CA PRO A 204 -30.39 -2.28 -25.34
C PRO A 204 -29.43 -3.41 -25.73
N THR A 205 -29.73 -4.17 -26.78
CA THR A 205 -28.85 -5.24 -27.29
C THR A 205 -27.58 -4.68 -27.91
N VAL A 206 -27.70 -3.65 -28.77
CA VAL A 206 -26.52 -2.95 -29.30
C VAL A 206 -25.77 -2.22 -28.19
N ALA A 207 -26.48 -1.57 -27.27
CA ALA A 207 -25.85 -0.87 -26.14
C ALA A 207 -25.01 -1.80 -25.26
N ALA A 208 -25.56 -2.93 -24.80
CA ALA A 208 -24.83 -3.92 -24.00
C ALA A 208 -23.67 -4.58 -24.78
N THR A 209 -23.84 -4.81 -26.08
CA THR A 209 -22.79 -5.40 -26.95
C THR A 209 -21.61 -4.43 -27.13
N VAL A 210 -21.89 -3.16 -27.45
CA VAL A 210 -20.86 -2.11 -27.59
C VAL A 210 -20.20 -1.84 -26.24
N TYR A 211 -20.96 -1.79 -25.15
CA TYR A 211 -20.43 -1.72 -23.79
C TYR A 211 -19.38 -2.80 -23.54
N GLY A 212 -19.75 -4.08 -23.78
CA GLY A 212 -18.87 -5.22 -23.50
C GLY A 212 -17.61 -5.24 -24.36
N PHE A 213 -17.67 -4.70 -25.58
CA PHE A 213 -16.50 -4.53 -26.43
C PHE A 213 -15.58 -3.41 -25.93
N VAL A 214 -16.15 -2.22 -25.69
CA VAL A 214 -15.40 -1.01 -25.34
C VAL A 214 -14.81 -1.10 -23.92
N GLU A 215 -15.53 -1.65 -22.95
CA GLU A 215 -15.02 -1.89 -21.59
C GLU A 215 -13.69 -2.67 -21.64
N ARG A 216 -13.66 -3.80 -22.36
CA ARG A 216 -12.45 -4.62 -22.52
C ARG A 216 -11.33 -3.83 -23.20
N LEU A 217 -11.61 -3.11 -24.28
CA LEU A 217 -10.58 -2.29 -24.94
C LEU A 217 -10.03 -1.15 -24.06
N LEU A 218 -10.75 -0.72 -23.02
CA LEU A 218 -10.35 0.34 -22.09
C LEU A 218 -9.66 -0.15 -20.80
N ILE A 219 -9.71 -1.45 -20.50
CA ILE A 219 -8.97 -2.08 -19.39
C ILE A 219 -7.45 -1.87 -19.42
N PRO A 220 -6.70 -2.03 -20.54
CA PRO A 220 -5.24 -1.81 -20.54
C PRO A 220 -4.84 -0.39 -20.11
N PHE A 221 -5.75 0.57 -20.25
CA PHE A 221 -5.55 1.98 -19.96
C PHE A 221 -6.13 2.41 -18.60
N GLY A 222 -6.85 1.53 -17.90
CA GLY A 222 -7.59 1.86 -16.67
C GLY A 222 -8.85 2.73 -16.89
N LEU A 223 -9.16 3.08 -18.14
CA LEU A 223 -10.23 4.00 -18.51
C LEU A 223 -11.63 3.37 -18.43
N HIS A 224 -11.71 2.04 -18.36
CA HIS A 224 -12.97 1.31 -18.27
C HIS A 224 -13.82 1.74 -17.05
N HIS A 225 -13.21 2.12 -15.92
CA HIS A 225 -13.94 2.69 -14.79
C HIS A 225 -14.74 3.96 -15.15
N ILE A 226 -14.25 4.79 -16.07
CA ILE A 226 -14.93 6.00 -16.56
C ILE A 226 -16.07 5.62 -17.52
N TRP A 227 -15.82 4.65 -18.40
CA TRP A 227 -16.81 4.11 -19.34
C TRP A 227 -17.98 3.41 -18.62
N ASN A 228 -17.71 2.78 -17.49
CA ASN A 228 -18.71 2.01 -16.76
C ASN A 228 -19.69 2.91 -15.98
N VAL A 229 -19.27 4.08 -15.51
CA VAL A 229 -20.12 5.00 -14.71
C VAL A 229 -21.46 5.34 -15.39
N PRO A 230 -21.51 5.82 -16.65
CA PRO A 230 -22.78 6.08 -17.33
C PRO A 230 -23.71 4.87 -17.37
N PHE A 231 -23.20 3.69 -17.72
CA PHE A 231 -24.01 2.48 -17.81
C PHE A 231 -24.46 1.95 -16.45
N PHE A 232 -23.64 2.09 -15.41
CA PHE A 232 -23.95 1.58 -14.08
C PHE A 232 -24.94 2.47 -13.33
N PHE A 233 -24.81 3.80 -13.48
CA PHE A 233 -25.45 4.78 -12.60
C PHE A 233 -26.31 5.86 -13.31
N GLU A 234 -26.24 6.00 -14.63
CA GLU A 234 -26.94 7.07 -15.36
C GLU A 234 -27.96 6.57 -16.42
N ILE A 235 -27.75 5.43 -17.11
CA ILE A 235 -28.64 5.02 -18.23
C ILE A 235 -30.09 4.70 -17.83
N GLY A 236 -31.02 5.31 -18.57
CA GLY A 236 -32.46 5.26 -18.37
C GLY A 236 -32.94 5.80 -17.02
N SER A 237 -34.25 5.78 -16.82
CA SER A 237 -34.92 6.31 -15.64
C SER A 237 -36.04 5.38 -15.19
N TYR A 238 -36.09 5.04 -13.91
CA TYR A 238 -37.20 4.30 -13.32
C TYR A 238 -37.79 5.07 -12.15
N THR A 239 -39.11 5.26 -12.15
CA THR A 239 -39.83 5.84 -11.00
C THR A 239 -40.34 4.70 -10.13
N THR A 240 -39.82 4.59 -8.92
CA THR A 240 -40.25 3.60 -7.94
C THR A 240 -41.71 3.82 -7.49
N PRO A 241 -42.36 2.80 -6.90
CA PRO A 241 -43.69 2.98 -6.28
C PRO A 241 -43.75 4.05 -5.17
N ALA A 242 -42.60 4.47 -4.62
CA ALA A 242 -42.47 5.55 -3.65
C ALA A 242 -42.34 6.96 -4.30
N GLY A 243 -42.36 7.05 -5.63
CA GLY A 243 -42.18 8.31 -6.37
C GLY A 243 -40.72 8.75 -6.54
N VAL A 244 -39.75 8.00 -6.01
CA VAL A 244 -38.32 8.28 -6.18
C VAL A 244 -37.88 7.82 -7.56
N VAL A 245 -37.24 8.70 -8.33
CA VAL A 245 -36.63 8.40 -9.63
C VAL A 245 -35.20 7.89 -9.42
N VAL A 246 -34.83 6.80 -10.08
CA VAL A 246 -33.48 6.22 -10.07
C VAL A 246 -32.96 6.00 -11.49
N HIS A 247 -31.64 6.09 -11.66
CA HIS A 247 -30.94 6.06 -12.95
C HIS A 247 -29.83 4.98 -12.95
N GLY A 248 -29.46 4.48 -14.13
CA GLY A 248 -28.41 3.47 -14.31
C GLY A 248 -28.86 2.01 -14.15
N ASP A 249 -28.18 1.10 -14.86
CA ASP A 249 -28.56 -0.33 -14.93
C ASP A 249 -28.57 -1.01 -13.56
N ILE A 250 -27.64 -0.65 -12.66
CA ILE A 250 -27.54 -1.24 -11.32
C ILE A 250 -28.69 -0.74 -10.43
N ASN A 251 -28.82 0.59 -10.27
CA ASN A 251 -29.80 1.16 -9.34
C ASN A 251 -31.24 0.84 -9.78
N ARG A 252 -31.52 0.91 -11.09
CA ARG A 252 -32.83 0.56 -11.66
C ARG A 252 -33.17 -0.91 -11.43
N PHE A 253 -32.21 -1.83 -11.61
CA PHE A 253 -32.43 -3.26 -11.33
C PHE A 253 -32.78 -3.51 -9.86
N PHE A 254 -31.99 -2.97 -8.91
CA PHE A 254 -32.27 -3.15 -7.47
C PHE A 254 -33.50 -2.40 -6.96
N ALA A 255 -33.99 -1.40 -7.72
CA ALA A 255 -35.26 -0.73 -7.50
C ALA A 255 -36.47 -1.49 -8.12
N GLY A 256 -36.24 -2.59 -8.85
CA GLY A 256 -37.27 -3.43 -9.43
C GLY A 256 -37.70 -3.08 -10.86
N ASP A 257 -36.88 -2.36 -11.64
CA ASP A 257 -37.13 -2.10 -13.06
C ASP A 257 -36.94 -3.38 -13.90
N PRO A 258 -38.00 -3.96 -14.51
CA PRO A 258 -37.91 -5.19 -15.30
C PRO A 258 -37.16 -5.02 -16.63
N THR A 259 -36.79 -3.78 -17.01
CA THR A 259 -36.03 -3.49 -18.23
C THR A 259 -34.52 -3.39 -17.99
N ALA A 260 -34.08 -3.15 -16.75
CA ALA A 260 -32.68 -3.05 -16.33
C ALA A 260 -32.00 -4.42 -16.13
N GLY A 261 -30.73 -4.44 -15.72
CA GLY A 261 -29.89 -5.65 -15.65
C GLY A 261 -29.36 -6.09 -17.02
N ILE A 262 -29.17 -5.15 -17.95
CA ILE A 262 -28.85 -5.43 -19.36
C ILE A 262 -27.41 -5.93 -19.57
N LEU A 263 -26.53 -5.74 -18.58
CA LEU A 263 -25.11 -6.10 -18.64
C LEU A 263 -24.79 -7.51 -18.10
N GLY A 264 -25.80 -8.32 -17.83
CA GLY A 264 -25.67 -9.67 -17.26
C GLY A 264 -24.88 -10.68 -18.11
N GLY A 265 -24.61 -10.42 -19.39
CA GLY A 265 -23.79 -11.32 -20.21
C GLY A 265 -22.34 -11.45 -19.73
N ALA A 266 -21.85 -10.51 -18.92
CA ALA A 266 -20.51 -10.56 -18.36
C ALA A 266 -20.26 -11.81 -17.47
N TYR A 267 -21.29 -12.32 -16.77
CA TYR A 267 -21.20 -13.55 -15.98
C TYR A 267 -20.62 -14.72 -16.78
N LEU A 268 -21.00 -14.87 -18.05
CA LEU A 268 -20.53 -15.98 -18.90
C LEU A 268 -19.01 -15.97 -19.09
N PHE A 269 -18.42 -14.83 -19.47
CA PHE A 269 -16.99 -14.79 -19.72
C PHE A 269 -16.17 -14.70 -18.44
N LYS A 270 -16.69 -14.11 -17.36
CA LYS A 270 -15.96 -13.97 -16.09
C LYS A 270 -15.94 -15.27 -15.27
N MET A 271 -17.04 -16.00 -15.23
CA MET A 271 -17.14 -17.29 -14.52
C MET A 271 -16.67 -18.49 -15.35
N PHE A 272 -16.82 -18.47 -16.68
CA PHE A 272 -16.53 -19.65 -17.52
C PHE A 272 -15.45 -19.39 -18.58
N GLY A 273 -15.59 -18.32 -19.37
CA GLY A 273 -14.67 -18.03 -20.48
C GLY A 273 -13.22 -17.83 -20.05
N LEU A 274 -12.96 -16.88 -19.16
CA LEU A 274 -11.61 -16.52 -18.71
C LEU A 274 -10.93 -17.63 -17.87
N PRO A 275 -11.61 -18.33 -16.94
CA PRO A 275 -11.08 -19.54 -16.34
C PRO A 275 -10.70 -20.62 -17.37
N ALA A 276 -11.50 -20.82 -18.41
CA ALA A 276 -11.18 -21.75 -19.50
C ALA A 276 -9.98 -21.29 -20.35
N ALA A 277 -9.83 -19.98 -20.61
CA ALA A 277 -8.65 -19.41 -21.24
C ALA A 277 -7.38 -19.57 -20.36
N ALA A 278 -7.50 -19.39 -19.05
CA ALA A 278 -6.40 -19.59 -18.10
C ALA A 278 -5.92 -21.06 -18.12
N ILE A 279 -6.85 -22.03 -18.17
CA ILE A 279 -6.54 -23.46 -18.35
C ILE A 279 -5.90 -23.71 -19.74
N ALA A 280 -6.38 -23.07 -20.80
CA ALA A 280 -5.78 -23.18 -22.13
C ALA A 280 -4.32 -22.67 -22.18
N ILE A 281 -4.05 -21.53 -21.54
CA ILE A 281 -2.71 -20.94 -21.38
C ILE A 281 -1.81 -21.89 -20.56
N TRP A 282 -2.29 -22.38 -19.41
CA TRP A 282 -1.55 -23.33 -18.57
C TRP A 282 -1.17 -24.60 -19.33
N HIS A 283 -2.12 -25.23 -20.01
CA HIS A 283 -1.86 -26.42 -20.83
C HIS A 283 -0.90 -26.13 -21.98
N ALA A 284 -0.85 -24.89 -22.49
CA ALA A 284 -0.03 -24.49 -23.63
C ALA A 284 1.40 -24.06 -23.24
N ALA A 285 1.68 -23.80 -21.96
CA ALA A 285 3.03 -23.59 -21.46
C ALA A 285 3.93 -24.81 -21.71
N ARG A 286 5.23 -24.55 -21.93
CA ARG A 286 6.27 -25.58 -22.08
C ARG A 286 6.32 -26.44 -20.79
N PRO A 287 6.57 -27.76 -20.86
CA PRO A 287 6.48 -28.67 -19.71
C PRO A 287 7.16 -28.17 -18.43
N GLU A 288 8.38 -27.65 -18.55
CA GLU A 288 9.22 -27.08 -17.49
C GLU A 288 8.59 -25.85 -16.80
N ASN A 289 7.75 -25.09 -17.51
CA ASN A 289 7.06 -23.91 -16.99
C ASN A 289 5.67 -24.21 -16.41
N ARG A 290 5.10 -25.41 -16.63
CA ARG A 290 3.69 -25.69 -16.31
C ARG A 290 3.34 -25.55 -14.85
N PHE A 291 4.24 -25.86 -13.92
CA PHE A 291 3.95 -25.69 -12.49
C PHE A 291 3.80 -24.20 -12.13
N ARG A 292 4.76 -23.36 -12.55
CA ARG A 292 4.75 -21.90 -12.36
C ARG A 292 3.52 -21.25 -12.99
N VAL A 293 3.25 -21.56 -14.26
CA VAL A 293 2.10 -20.98 -14.99
C VAL A 293 0.78 -21.49 -14.41
N GLY A 294 0.70 -22.77 -14.02
CA GLY A 294 -0.49 -23.35 -13.39
C GLY A 294 -0.91 -22.61 -12.13
N GLY A 295 0.03 -22.34 -11.20
CA GLY A 295 -0.27 -21.57 -9.99
C GLY A 295 -0.85 -20.18 -10.28
N ILE A 296 -0.24 -19.44 -11.22
CA ILE A 296 -0.71 -18.10 -11.61
C ILE A 296 -2.09 -18.17 -12.28
N MET A 297 -2.28 -19.10 -13.23
CA MET A 297 -3.52 -19.26 -13.98
C MET A 297 -4.68 -19.77 -13.11
N VAL A 298 -4.44 -20.69 -12.17
CA VAL A 298 -5.46 -21.16 -11.22
C VAL A 298 -5.84 -20.06 -10.23
N SER A 299 -4.88 -19.29 -9.71
CA SER A 299 -5.16 -18.13 -8.85
C SER A 299 -6.01 -17.10 -9.58
N GLY A 300 -5.62 -16.69 -10.79
CA GLY A 300 -6.41 -15.75 -11.60
C GLY A 300 -7.79 -16.29 -11.97
N ALA A 301 -7.90 -17.56 -12.35
CA ALA A 301 -9.17 -18.23 -12.66
C ALA A 301 -10.12 -18.23 -11.47
N LEU A 302 -9.63 -18.53 -10.26
CA LEU A 302 -10.43 -18.52 -9.03
C LEU A 302 -10.90 -17.10 -8.67
N THR A 303 -10.02 -16.09 -8.83
CA THR A 303 -10.38 -14.68 -8.64
C THR A 303 -11.47 -14.25 -9.63
N SER A 304 -11.29 -14.48 -10.92
CA SER A 304 -12.29 -14.17 -11.96
C SER A 304 -13.61 -14.89 -11.72
N PHE A 305 -13.57 -16.17 -11.33
CA PHE A 305 -14.77 -16.95 -11.02
C PHE A 305 -15.53 -16.40 -9.82
N LEU A 306 -14.86 -16.20 -8.67
CA LEU A 306 -15.52 -15.78 -7.44
C LEU A 306 -15.98 -14.33 -7.46
N THR A 307 -15.08 -13.40 -7.83
CA THR A 307 -15.29 -11.95 -7.66
C THR A 307 -15.56 -11.21 -8.96
N GLY A 308 -15.34 -11.83 -10.12
CA GLY A 308 -15.44 -11.17 -11.41
C GLY A 308 -14.28 -10.22 -11.75
N ILE A 309 -13.22 -10.17 -10.94
CA ILE A 309 -11.98 -9.43 -11.24
C ILE A 309 -11.19 -10.22 -12.28
N THR A 310 -11.01 -9.66 -13.47
CA THR A 310 -10.50 -10.35 -14.67
C THR A 310 -9.01 -10.07 -14.95
N GLU A 311 -8.51 -8.96 -14.41
CA GLU A 311 -7.18 -8.42 -14.64
C GLU A 311 -6.03 -9.40 -14.35
N PRO A 312 -6.06 -10.26 -13.30
CA PRO A 312 -5.02 -11.27 -13.07
C PRO A 312 -4.84 -12.26 -14.21
N ILE A 313 -5.87 -12.51 -15.02
CA ILE A 313 -5.80 -13.37 -16.21
C ILE A 313 -5.47 -12.51 -17.43
N GLU A 314 -6.22 -11.43 -17.66
CA GLU A 314 -6.05 -10.55 -18.83
C GLU A 314 -4.61 -10.00 -18.91
N PHE A 315 -4.10 -9.43 -17.81
CA PHE A 315 -2.77 -8.82 -17.76
C PHE A 315 -1.62 -9.81 -17.97
N ALA A 316 -1.88 -11.12 -17.86
CA ALA A 316 -0.89 -12.17 -18.08
C ALA A 316 -0.68 -12.49 -19.57
N PHE A 317 -1.69 -12.30 -20.44
CA PHE A 317 -1.56 -12.60 -21.88
C PHE A 317 -1.72 -11.38 -22.79
N MET A 318 -2.51 -10.38 -22.41
CA MET A 318 -2.94 -9.32 -23.34
C MET A 318 -1.80 -8.44 -23.91
N PHE A 319 -0.66 -8.38 -23.23
CA PHE A 319 0.52 -7.60 -23.66
C PHE A 319 1.57 -8.43 -24.41
N VAL A 320 1.44 -9.77 -24.44
CA VAL A 320 2.34 -10.71 -25.16
C VAL A 320 1.61 -11.49 -26.26
N ALA A 321 0.28 -11.39 -26.29
CA ALA A 321 -0.61 -11.96 -27.29
C ALA A 321 -1.85 -11.04 -27.49
N PRO A 322 -1.67 -9.79 -27.95
CA PRO A 322 -2.77 -8.81 -28.08
C PRO A 322 -3.88 -9.28 -29.02
N VAL A 323 -3.60 -10.18 -29.96
CA VAL A 323 -4.63 -10.80 -30.83
C VAL A 323 -5.63 -11.64 -30.02
N LEU A 324 -5.17 -12.38 -28.98
CA LEU A 324 -6.08 -13.06 -28.06
C LEU A 324 -6.92 -12.07 -27.25
N TYR A 325 -6.41 -10.86 -27.01
CA TYR A 325 -7.15 -9.83 -26.28
C TYR A 325 -8.24 -9.18 -27.13
N GLY A 326 -7.95 -8.90 -28.41
CA GLY A 326 -8.99 -8.49 -29.36
C GLY A 326 -10.10 -9.53 -29.49
N ILE A 327 -9.74 -10.82 -29.58
CA ILE A 327 -10.69 -11.94 -29.59
C ILE A 327 -11.46 -12.03 -28.25
N HIS A 328 -10.81 -11.82 -27.11
CA HIS A 328 -11.48 -11.76 -25.81
C HIS A 328 -12.52 -10.63 -25.75
N ALA A 329 -12.20 -9.43 -26.25
CA ALA A 329 -13.14 -8.32 -26.32
C ALA A 329 -14.35 -8.64 -27.21
N VAL A 330 -14.14 -9.26 -28.38
CA VAL A 330 -15.23 -9.75 -29.26
C VAL A 330 -16.08 -10.81 -28.55
N PHE A 331 -15.47 -11.74 -27.83
CA PHE A 331 -16.21 -12.76 -27.08
C PHE A 331 -16.98 -12.17 -25.88
N ALA A 332 -16.45 -11.18 -25.17
CA ALA A 332 -17.15 -10.47 -24.11
C ALA A 332 -18.39 -9.73 -24.64
N ALA A 333 -18.24 -9.01 -25.76
CA ALA A 333 -19.34 -8.40 -26.49
C ALA A 333 -20.39 -9.43 -26.94
N GLY A 334 -19.94 -10.57 -27.48
CA GLY A 334 -20.81 -11.69 -27.88
C GLY A 334 -21.59 -12.31 -26.72
N CYS A 335 -21.03 -12.33 -25.50
CA CYS A 335 -21.75 -12.78 -24.30
C CYS A 335 -22.86 -11.79 -23.90
N GLN A 336 -22.60 -10.48 -23.99
CA GLN A 336 -23.62 -9.44 -23.77
C GLN A 336 -24.74 -9.50 -24.82
N PHE A 337 -24.39 -9.64 -26.10
CA PHE A 337 -25.34 -9.86 -27.19
C PHE A 337 -26.23 -11.08 -26.92
N LEU A 338 -25.62 -12.23 -26.59
CA LEU A 338 -26.32 -13.49 -26.34
C LEU A 338 -27.34 -13.37 -25.21
N PHE A 339 -26.96 -12.80 -24.05
CA PHE A 339 -27.87 -12.64 -22.92
C PHE A 339 -28.99 -11.64 -23.20
N SER A 340 -28.68 -10.54 -23.89
CA SER A 340 -29.70 -9.56 -24.29
C SER A 340 -30.74 -10.17 -25.24
N VAL A 341 -30.31 -10.93 -26.27
CA VAL A 341 -31.20 -11.61 -27.22
C VAL A 341 -32.00 -12.74 -26.57
N LEU A 342 -31.42 -13.48 -25.62
CA LEU A 342 -32.15 -14.49 -24.83
C LEU A 342 -33.10 -13.86 -23.80
N GLY A 343 -33.10 -12.52 -23.65
CA GLY A 343 -33.89 -11.79 -22.67
C GLY A 343 -33.56 -12.22 -21.24
N ALA A 344 -32.28 -12.41 -20.94
CA ALA A 344 -31.76 -12.55 -19.59
C ALA A 344 -31.47 -11.15 -19.02
N LYS A 345 -31.85 -10.91 -17.77
CA LYS A 345 -31.55 -9.67 -17.04
C LYS A 345 -30.97 -10.07 -15.69
N LEU A 346 -29.72 -9.74 -15.44
CA LEU A 346 -29.07 -10.14 -14.18
C LEU A 346 -28.47 -8.92 -13.49
N GLY A 347 -28.74 -8.80 -12.20
CA GLY A 347 -28.16 -7.78 -11.34
C GLY A 347 -26.70 -8.10 -11.02
N PHE A 348 -25.96 -7.07 -10.65
CA PHE A 348 -24.61 -7.18 -10.10
C PHE A 348 -24.29 -5.89 -9.35
N THR A 349 -23.31 -5.94 -8.46
CA THR A 349 -22.91 -4.76 -7.67
C THR A 349 -21.43 -4.47 -7.73
N PHE A 350 -20.61 -5.48 -8.05
CA PHE A 350 -19.18 -5.31 -8.20
C PHE A 350 -18.68 -5.67 -9.61
N SER A 351 -18.70 -6.94 -10.01
CA SER A 351 -18.06 -7.34 -11.28
C SER A 351 -18.62 -8.62 -11.92
N GLN A 352 -19.86 -9.02 -11.63
CA GLN A 352 -20.48 -10.22 -12.20
C GLN A 352 -19.68 -11.51 -11.91
N GLY A 353 -19.22 -11.66 -10.65
CA GLY A 353 -18.62 -12.90 -10.16
C GLY A 353 -19.65 -13.89 -9.61
N PHE A 354 -19.25 -15.13 -9.30
CA PHE A 354 -20.11 -16.13 -8.65
C PHE A 354 -20.74 -15.63 -7.34
N ILE A 355 -20.09 -14.70 -6.62
CA ILE A 355 -20.65 -14.04 -5.44
C ILE A 355 -21.85 -13.15 -5.83
N ASP A 356 -21.71 -12.24 -6.81
CA ASP A 356 -22.85 -11.44 -7.30
C ASP A 356 -23.98 -12.38 -7.80
N TYR A 357 -23.65 -13.42 -8.57
CA TYR A 357 -24.60 -14.39 -9.13
C TYR A 357 -25.44 -15.10 -8.05
N VAL A 358 -24.79 -15.66 -7.02
CA VAL A 358 -25.52 -16.38 -5.95
C VAL A 358 -26.40 -15.41 -5.17
N LEU A 359 -25.90 -14.21 -4.83
CA LEU A 359 -26.64 -13.23 -4.05
C LEU A 359 -27.89 -12.69 -4.78
N PHE A 360 -27.81 -12.47 -6.10
CA PHE A 360 -28.87 -11.76 -6.85
C PHE A 360 -29.73 -12.69 -7.72
N SER A 361 -29.40 -13.99 -7.81
CA SER A 361 -30.19 -15.02 -8.52
C SER A 361 -31.68 -15.10 -8.16
N ALA A 362 -32.10 -14.55 -7.01
CA ALA A 362 -33.52 -14.44 -6.62
C ALA A 362 -34.26 -13.26 -7.28
N LEU A 363 -33.54 -12.23 -7.71
CA LEU A 363 -34.04 -11.03 -8.42
C LEU A 363 -33.88 -11.17 -9.95
N ASP A 364 -32.91 -11.97 -10.39
CA ASP A 364 -32.55 -12.16 -11.79
C ASP A 364 -33.66 -12.74 -12.68
N THR A 365 -33.78 -12.23 -13.90
CA THR A 365 -34.57 -12.84 -14.97
C THR A 365 -33.73 -13.86 -15.74
N LYS A 366 -34.10 -15.14 -15.61
CA LYS A 366 -33.45 -16.32 -16.24
C LYS A 366 -31.97 -16.56 -15.82
N PRO A 367 -31.60 -16.48 -14.52
CA PRO A 367 -30.21 -16.68 -14.07
C PRO A 367 -29.63 -18.04 -14.49
N TRP A 368 -30.48 -19.08 -14.57
CA TRP A 368 -30.10 -20.42 -15.02
C TRP A 368 -29.39 -20.45 -16.38
N LEU A 369 -29.56 -19.44 -17.25
CA LEU A 369 -28.81 -19.31 -18.50
C LEU A 369 -27.29 -19.18 -18.28
N VAL A 370 -26.84 -18.69 -17.12
CA VAL A 370 -25.41 -18.65 -16.75
C VAL A 370 -24.84 -20.08 -16.69
N LEU A 371 -25.61 -21.01 -16.11
CA LEU A 371 -25.19 -22.41 -15.96
C LEU A 371 -25.31 -23.24 -17.25
N VAL A 372 -26.16 -22.82 -18.19
CA VAL A 372 -26.36 -23.50 -19.49
C VAL A 372 -25.41 -22.94 -20.56
N CYS A 373 -25.33 -21.62 -20.72
CA CYS A 373 -24.46 -20.99 -21.71
C CYS A 373 -23.00 -20.94 -21.25
N GLY A 374 -22.75 -20.88 -19.94
CA GLY A 374 -21.40 -20.83 -19.34
C GLY A 374 -20.46 -21.93 -19.84
N PRO A 375 -20.82 -23.22 -19.69
CA PRO A 375 -20.01 -24.34 -20.20
C PRO A 375 -19.74 -24.28 -21.70
N VAL A 376 -20.68 -23.77 -22.51
CA VAL A 376 -20.49 -23.57 -23.96
C VAL A 376 -19.47 -22.45 -24.21
N VAL A 377 -19.55 -21.34 -23.47
CA VAL A 377 -18.57 -20.25 -23.53
C VAL A 377 -17.19 -20.71 -23.06
N ALA A 378 -17.08 -21.52 -22.00
CA ALA A 378 -15.83 -22.15 -21.59
C ALA A 378 -15.22 -23.01 -22.70
N LEU A 379 -16.02 -23.83 -23.39
CA LEU A 379 -15.54 -24.65 -24.51
C LEU A 379 -15.03 -23.78 -25.67
N VAL A 380 -15.78 -22.73 -26.06
CA VAL A 380 -15.38 -21.79 -27.12
C VAL A 380 -14.08 -21.06 -26.75
N TYR A 381 -13.96 -20.56 -25.52
CA TYR A 381 -12.73 -19.92 -25.03
C TYR A 381 -11.56 -20.89 -25.01
N TYR A 382 -11.71 -22.08 -24.42
CA TYR A 382 -10.64 -23.07 -24.33
C TYR A 382 -10.14 -23.48 -25.71
N VAL A 383 -11.04 -23.87 -26.61
CA VAL A 383 -10.68 -24.32 -27.97
C VAL A 383 -10.03 -23.19 -28.77
N THR A 384 -10.56 -21.96 -28.70
CA THR A 384 -10.01 -20.81 -29.43
C THR A 384 -8.63 -20.42 -28.90
N PHE A 385 -8.47 -20.22 -27.59
CA PHE A 385 -7.18 -19.88 -26.99
C PHE A 385 -6.17 -21.00 -27.24
N ARG A 386 -6.53 -22.26 -26.95
CA ARG A 386 -5.64 -23.41 -27.18
C ARG A 386 -5.23 -23.53 -28.64
N GLY A 387 -6.18 -23.39 -29.56
CA GLY A 387 -5.94 -23.47 -30.99
C GLY A 387 -4.97 -22.40 -31.46
N LEU A 388 -5.27 -21.12 -31.19
CA LEU A 388 -4.47 -19.99 -31.68
C LEU A 388 -3.08 -19.89 -31.03
N ILE A 389 -2.97 -20.18 -29.72
CA ILE A 389 -1.66 -20.27 -29.04
C ILE A 389 -0.79 -21.35 -29.69
N SER A 390 -1.37 -22.48 -30.10
CA SER A 390 -0.62 -23.58 -30.74
C SER A 390 -0.29 -23.27 -32.20
N LEU A 391 -1.26 -22.77 -32.97
CA LEU A 391 -1.20 -22.57 -34.42
C LEU A 391 -0.33 -21.37 -34.82
N TRP A 392 -0.41 -20.27 -34.07
CA TRP A 392 0.36 -19.04 -34.32
C TRP A 392 1.56 -18.89 -33.37
N ASN A 393 1.88 -19.95 -32.60
CA ASN A 393 2.99 -20.01 -31.64
C ASN A 393 3.06 -18.80 -30.68
N LEU A 394 1.90 -18.34 -30.20
CA LEU A 394 1.79 -17.11 -29.40
C LEU A 394 2.57 -17.24 -28.08
N LYS A 395 3.25 -16.16 -27.68
CA LYS A 395 4.17 -16.12 -26.53
C LYS A 395 3.45 -15.87 -25.20
N THR A 396 2.36 -16.60 -24.95
CA THR A 396 1.66 -16.58 -23.66
C THR A 396 2.57 -17.08 -22.52
N PRO A 397 2.28 -16.79 -21.24
CA PRO A 397 3.14 -17.17 -20.11
C PRO A 397 3.63 -18.62 -20.15
N GLY A 398 4.94 -18.81 -19.95
CA GLY A 398 5.62 -20.10 -20.05
C GLY A 398 5.78 -20.65 -21.47
N ARG A 399 5.44 -19.89 -22.51
CA ARG A 399 5.84 -20.12 -23.93
C ARG A 399 6.89 -19.13 -24.40
N GLU A 400 7.27 -18.16 -23.57
CA GLU A 400 8.48 -17.34 -23.75
C GLU A 400 9.63 -18.23 -24.21
N ASP A 401 10.49 -17.74 -25.10
CA ASP A 401 11.70 -18.49 -25.41
C ASP A 401 12.57 -18.56 -24.17
N ALA A 402 13.22 -19.71 -23.97
CA ALA A 402 14.27 -19.80 -22.97
C ALA A 402 15.24 -18.66 -23.30
N PRO A 403 15.59 -17.79 -22.33
CA PRO A 403 16.54 -16.73 -22.61
C PRO A 403 17.79 -17.39 -23.19
N GLU A 404 18.27 -16.88 -24.33
CA GLU A 404 19.63 -17.20 -24.74
C GLU A 404 20.55 -16.93 -23.54
N ALA A 405 21.58 -17.76 -23.35
CA ALA A 405 22.48 -17.63 -22.23
C ALA A 405 23.39 -16.39 -22.43
N SER A 406 22.78 -15.22 -22.33
CA SER A 406 23.37 -13.91 -22.60
C SER A 406 24.45 -13.65 -21.57
N SER A 407 25.69 -13.94 -21.96
CA SER A 407 26.90 -13.75 -21.19
C SER A 407 26.91 -12.39 -20.50
N GLN A 408 27.23 -12.43 -19.19
CA GLN A 408 27.45 -11.30 -18.28
C GLN A 408 27.57 -9.92 -18.95
N ALA A 409 26.53 -9.09 -18.84
CA ALA A 409 26.55 -7.69 -19.26
C ALA A 409 25.86 -6.84 -18.18
N GLY A 410 26.55 -6.62 -17.06
CA GLY A 410 26.01 -5.91 -15.88
C GLY A 410 27.08 -5.48 -14.87
N SER A 411 28.29 -5.14 -15.33
CA SER A 411 29.45 -4.75 -14.52
C SER A 411 29.57 -3.23 -14.30
N GLY A 412 28.45 -2.51 -14.31
CA GLY A 412 28.38 -1.05 -14.15
C GLY A 412 27.80 -0.61 -12.80
N GLN A 413 28.17 0.59 -12.35
CA GLN A 413 27.58 1.21 -11.15
C GLN A 413 26.05 1.32 -11.28
N GLY A 414 25.33 0.80 -10.28
CA GLY A 414 23.86 0.78 -10.21
C GLY A 414 23.18 -0.54 -10.58
N GLY A 415 23.94 -1.55 -11.06
CA GLY A 415 23.39 -2.87 -11.37
C GLY A 415 22.23 -2.84 -12.38
N LEU A 416 21.29 -3.79 -12.27
CA LEU A 416 20.15 -3.88 -13.17
C LEU A 416 19.31 -2.59 -13.21
N ALA A 417 19.12 -1.89 -12.09
CA ALA A 417 18.35 -0.65 -12.08
C ALA A 417 19.09 0.49 -12.80
N GLY A 418 20.40 0.64 -12.58
CA GLY A 418 21.23 1.61 -13.30
C GLY A 418 21.39 1.28 -14.78
N ASP A 419 21.45 -0.01 -15.13
CA ASP A 419 21.45 -0.48 -16.52
C ASP A 419 20.11 -0.23 -17.21
N LEU A 420 18.98 -0.41 -16.52
CA LEU A 420 17.66 -0.03 -17.03
C LEU A 420 17.54 1.48 -17.20
N VAL A 421 17.93 2.29 -16.20
CA VAL A 421 17.93 3.76 -16.30
C VAL A 421 18.79 4.23 -17.46
N ARG A 422 19.99 3.67 -17.66
CA ARG A 422 20.84 3.96 -18.83
C ARG A 422 20.21 3.49 -20.15
N ALA A 423 19.50 2.36 -20.18
CA ALA A 423 18.75 1.90 -21.35
C ALA A 423 17.49 2.74 -21.66
N PHE A 424 16.94 3.46 -20.67
CA PHE A 424 15.93 4.51 -20.88
C PHE A 424 16.52 5.89 -21.21
N GLY A 425 17.82 5.99 -21.54
CA GLY A 425 18.48 7.24 -21.92
C GLY A 425 19.17 8.01 -20.78
N GLY A 426 19.25 7.43 -19.58
CA GLY A 426 19.87 8.05 -18.40
C GLY A 426 18.87 8.73 -17.47
N ALA A 427 19.38 9.27 -16.36
CA ALA A 427 18.54 9.84 -15.30
C ALA A 427 17.76 11.07 -15.78
N ASP A 428 18.43 11.99 -16.47
CA ASP A 428 17.82 13.23 -16.99
C ASP A 428 16.76 12.98 -18.07
N ASN A 429 16.76 11.78 -18.68
CA ASN A 429 15.74 11.38 -19.64
C ASN A 429 14.50 10.76 -19.00
N ILE A 430 14.46 10.49 -17.68
CA ILE A 430 13.28 9.88 -17.02
C ILE A 430 12.45 10.95 -16.29
N VAL A 431 11.24 11.18 -16.79
CA VAL A 431 10.29 12.17 -16.27
C VAL A 431 9.39 11.57 -15.18
N SER A 432 8.91 10.34 -15.35
CA SER A 432 8.24 9.62 -14.27
C SER A 432 8.34 8.09 -14.40
N LEU A 433 8.26 7.42 -13.25
CA LEU A 433 8.37 5.98 -13.07
C LEU A 433 7.13 5.45 -12.35
N ASP A 434 6.50 4.43 -12.91
CA ASP A 434 5.43 3.68 -12.25
C ASP A 434 5.46 2.22 -12.72
N ALA A 435 4.59 1.39 -12.15
CA ALA A 435 4.43 0.01 -12.60
C ALA A 435 2.98 -0.45 -12.42
N CYS A 436 2.72 -1.58 -13.06
CA CYS A 436 1.61 -2.48 -12.73
C CYS A 436 2.19 -3.90 -12.65
N ILE A 437 1.42 -4.85 -12.12
CA ILE A 437 1.83 -6.25 -11.87
C ILE A 437 2.81 -6.79 -12.92
N THR A 438 2.50 -6.68 -14.23
CA THR A 438 3.33 -7.24 -15.32
C THR A 438 4.19 -6.24 -16.12
N ARG A 439 4.13 -4.93 -15.83
CA ARG A 439 4.83 -3.89 -16.61
C ARG A 439 5.48 -2.79 -15.77
N LEU A 440 6.75 -2.53 -16.06
CA LEU A 440 7.41 -1.27 -15.75
C LEU A 440 6.93 -0.22 -16.76
N ARG A 441 6.55 0.97 -16.29
CA ARG A 441 6.05 2.07 -17.12
C ARG A 441 6.89 3.32 -16.85
N VAL A 442 7.58 3.81 -17.87
CA VAL A 442 8.53 4.92 -17.78
C VAL A 442 8.14 6.00 -18.77
N GLU A 443 7.89 7.20 -18.27
CA GLU A 443 7.71 8.41 -19.08
C GLU A 443 9.08 9.06 -19.27
N VAL A 444 9.50 9.28 -20.52
CA VAL A 444 10.81 9.85 -20.85
C VAL A 444 10.72 11.25 -21.46
N ALA A 445 11.82 12.00 -21.46
CA ALA A 445 11.89 13.31 -22.12
C ALA A 445 12.04 13.16 -23.65
N ASP A 446 12.84 12.18 -24.08
CA ASP A 446 13.11 11.83 -25.48
C ASP A 446 13.08 10.31 -25.67
N ALA A 447 12.18 9.84 -26.54
CA ALA A 447 12.06 8.43 -26.90
C ALA A 447 13.18 7.93 -27.83
N GLY A 448 13.89 8.83 -28.52
CA GLY A 448 15.03 8.51 -29.38
C GLY A 448 16.26 8.02 -28.62
N GLN A 449 16.35 8.33 -27.32
CA GLN A 449 17.44 7.91 -26.43
C GLN A 449 17.18 6.58 -25.71
N VAL A 450 16.05 5.90 -26.00
CA VAL A 450 15.66 4.65 -25.33
C VAL A 450 16.08 3.44 -26.15
N ASP A 451 17.06 2.69 -25.65
CA ASP A 451 17.53 1.45 -26.26
C ASP A 451 16.59 0.27 -25.93
N GLN A 452 15.58 0.10 -26.79
CA GLN A 452 14.61 -0.98 -26.70
C GLN A 452 15.24 -2.38 -26.84
N ALA A 453 16.36 -2.51 -27.53
CA ALA A 453 17.07 -3.78 -27.67
C ALA A 453 17.79 -4.14 -26.36
N ARG A 454 18.47 -3.18 -25.73
CA ARG A 454 19.06 -3.33 -24.40
C ARG A 454 18.00 -3.60 -23.33
N LEU A 455 16.84 -2.94 -23.37
CA LEU A 455 15.74 -3.22 -22.45
C LEU A 455 15.24 -4.69 -22.57
N LYS A 456 15.13 -5.24 -23.79
CA LYS A 456 14.83 -6.66 -24.00
C LYS A 456 15.96 -7.57 -23.47
N ALA A 457 17.22 -7.23 -23.76
CA ALA A 457 18.39 -7.96 -23.24
C ALA A 457 18.55 -7.89 -21.70
N LEU A 458 17.97 -6.89 -21.04
CA LEU A 458 17.89 -6.78 -19.57
C LEU A 458 16.69 -7.54 -18.96
N GLY A 459 15.97 -8.32 -19.77
CA GLY A 459 14.91 -9.23 -19.33
C GLY A 459 13.47 -8.76 -19.57
N ALA A 460 13.24 -7.71 -20.37
CA ALA A 460 11.90 -7.36 -20.80
C ALA A 460 11.44 -8.33 -21.90
N ALA A 461 10.34 -9.05 -21.68
CA ALA A 461 9.77 -9.96 -22.68
C ALA A 461 9.34 -9.19 -23.95
N GLU A 462 8.85 -7.97 -23.77
CA GLU A 462 8.46 -7.05 -24.85
C GLU A 462 8.60 -5.60 -24.33
N VAL A 463 8.86 -4.66 -25.25
CA VAL A 463 8.97 -3.22 -24.98
C VAL A 463 8.06 -2.49 -25.97
N VAL A 464 7.21 -1.60 -25.48
CA VAL A 464 6.21 -0.87 -26.28
C VAL A 464 6.40 0.63 -26.10
N ALA A 465 6.57 1.35 -27.22
CA ALA A 465 6.68 2.80 -27.27
C ALA A 465 5.34 3.45 -27.61
N VAL A 466 4.87 4.38 -26.78
CA VAL A 466 3.63 5.16 -26.96
C VAL A 466 3.97 6.65 -26.83
N GLY A 467 4.58 7.18 -27.90
CA GLY A 467 5.22 8.49 -27.89
C GLY A 467 6.40 8.50 -26.92
N LEU A 468 6.29 9.30 -25.85
CA LEU A 468 7.27 9.38 -24.75
C LEU A 468 6.99 8.40 -23.59
N ASN A 469 5.95 7.57 -23.65
CA ASN A 469 5.75 6.51 -22.65
C ASN A 469 6.34 5.19 -23.17
N MET A 470 7.24 4.62 -22.40
CA MET A 470 7.84 3.31 -22.64
C MET A 470 7.29 2.32 -21.64
N GLN A 471 6.74 1.21 -22.12
CA GLN A 471 6.28 0.11 -21.27
C GLN A 471 7.14 -1.12 -21.52
N ALA A 472 7.85 -1.59 -20.49
CA ALA A 472 8.71 -2.77 -20.55
C ALA A 472 8.11 -3.89 -19.69
N ILE A 473 7.88 -5.05 -20.31
CA ILE A 473 7.12 -6.16 -19.72
C ILE A 473 8.09 -7.12 -19.01
N PHE A 474 8.29 -6.91 -17.70
CA PHE A 474 9.15 -7.74 -16.85
C PHE A 474 8.36 -8.76 -15.99
N GLY A 475 7.05 -8.90 -16.23
CA GLY A 475 6.20 -9.74 -15.40
C GLY A 475 6.10 -9.23 -13.95
N PRO A 476 5.75 -10.10 -12.98
CA PRO A 476 5.49 -9.77 -11.56
C PRO A 476 6.54 -8.92 -10.83
N ARG A 477 7.76 -8.82 -11.38
CA ARG A 477 8.87 -8.04 -10.84
C ARG A 477 8.72 -6.53 -11.00
N SER A 478 7.75 -6.08 -11.78
CA SER A 478 7.75 -4.72 -12.34
C SER A 478 7.68 -3.62 -11.27
N GLU A 479 6.92 -3.81 -10.20
CA GLU A 479 6.88 -2.87 -9.05
C GLU A 479 8.22 -2.84 -8.29
N ASN A 480 8.89 -4.00 -8.15
CA ASN A 480 10.21 -4.09 -7.53
C ASN A 480 11.29 -3.41 -8.39
N LEU A 481 11.20 -3.54 -9.73
CA LEU A 481 12.11 -2.87 -10.66
C LEU A 481 11.90 -1.35 -10.67
N LYS A 482 10.64 -0.89 -10.67
CA LYS A 482 10.30 0.52 -10.47
C LYS A 482 10.90 1.06 -9.18
N THR A 483 10.63 0.39 -8.05
CA THR A 483 11.17 0.76 -6.74
C THR A 483 12.70 0.85 -6.78
N SER A 484 13.36 -0.14 -7.41
CA SER A 484 14.81 -0.14 -7.60
C SER A 484 15.30 1.03 -8.45
N MET A 485 14.58 1.43 -9.50
CA MET A 485 14.96 2.57 -10.35
C MET A 485 14.68 3.92 -9.67
N GLU A 486 13.60 4.05 -8.91
CA GLU A 486 13.34 5.25 -8.08
C GLU A 486 14.47 5.48 -7.07
N MET A 487 14.94 4.42 -6.41
CA MET A 487 16.09 4.48 -5.51
C MET A 487 17.35 4.95 -6.25
N TYR A 488 17.64 4.39 -7.43
CA TYR A 488 18.82 4.75 -8.23
C TYR A 488 18.81 6.23 -8.62
N LEU A 489 17.66 6.75 -9.06
CA LEU A 489 17.50 8.16 -9.46
C LEU A 489 17.61 9.14 -8.28
N ARG A 490 17.38 8.68 -7.04
CA ARG A 490 17.59 9.47 -5.81
C ARG A 490 19.02 9.41 -5.28
N GLY A 491 19.92 8.66 -5.92
CA GLY A 491 21.26 8.38 -5.42
C GLY A 491 21.28 7.40 -4.24
N GLU A 492 20.16 6.75 -3.92
CA GLU A 492 20.11 5.68 -2.94
C GLU A 492 20.81 4.44 -3.53
N ALA A 493 21.68 3.77 -2.76
CA ALA A 493 22.48 2.65 -3.29
C ALA A 493 21.60 1.44 -3.68
N VAL A 494 21.63 1.09 -4.97
CA VAL A 494 20.84 -0.02 -5.54
C VAL A 494 21.71 -1.21 -5.93
N GLU A 495 21.38 -2.35 -5.32
CA GLU A 495 22.06 -3.62 -5.54
C GLU A 495 21.68 -4.27 -6.90
N PRO A 496 22.63 -4.90 -7.62
CA PRO A 496 22.33 -5.65 -8.84
C PRO A 496 21.51 -6.94 -8.56
N GLY A 497 20.19 -6.82 -8.55
CA GLY A 497 19.24 -7.89 -8.91
C GLY A 497 19.15 -9.14 -8.02
N ARG A 498 17.95 -9.44 -7.53
CA ARG A 498 17.51 -10.84 -7.37
C ARG A 498 16.02 -10.99 -7.62
N GLU A 499 15.65 -12.03 -8.37
CA GLU A 499 14.30 -12.57 -8.39
C GLU A 499 14.06 -13.46 -7.17
N THR A 500 12.78 -13.64 -6.83
CA THR A 500 12.33 -14.66 -5.87
C THR A 500 12.43 -16.04 -6.52
N GLY A 501 13.64 -16.62 -6.49
CA GLY A 501 13.98 -17.97 -6.93
C GLY A 501 15.23 -18.47 -6.20
N PRO A 502 15.41 -19.80 -6.02
CA PRO A 502 16.39 -20.31 -5.05
C PRO A 502 17.87 -20.21 -5.48
N MET A 503 18.71 -20.03 -4.45
CA MET A 503 20.19 -20.09 -4.40
C MET A 503 21.03 -18.87 -4.85
N LEU A 504 21.84 -18.41 -3.88
CA LEU A 504 23.30 -18.11 -3.89
C LEU A 504 23.94 -17.73 -5.24
N LYS A 505 24.71 -16.65 -5.39
CA LYS A 505 25.57 -15.85 -4.46
C LYS A 505 25.28 -14.33 -4.61
N ASP A 506 25.86 -13.30 -3.97
CA ASP A 506 26.68 -13.08 -2.74
C ASP A 506 26.62 -11.56 -2.34
N SER A 507 27.65 -11.03 -1.66
CA SER A 507 28.18 -9.63 -1.67
C SER A 507 27.52 -8.56 -0.80
N GLY A 508 26.29 -8.76 -0.33
CA GLY A 508 25.81 -8.10 0.88
C GLY A 508 26.21 -8.89 2.12
N ALA A 509 26.25 -8.27 3.30
CA ALA A 509 26.36 -9.00 4.57
C ALA A 509 25.02 -9.69 4.93
N ASP A 510 24.65 -10.71 4.13
CA ASP A 510 23.47 -11.55 4.31
C ASP A 510 23.68 -12.49 5.52
N LEU A 511 23.42 -11.96 6.71
CA LEU A 511 23.53 -12.69 7.96
C LEU A 511 22.31 -13.60 8.15
N ALA A 512 22.53 -14.91 8.08
CA ALA A 512 21.56 -15.89 8.54
C ALA A 512 21.70 -16.08 10.06
N LEU A 513 20.64 -15.71 10.79
CA LEU A 513 20.50 -15.98 12.22
C LEU A 513 19.68 -17.27 12.39
N LEU A 514 20.31 -18.28 13.00
CA LEU A 514 19.65 -19.51 13.42
C LEU A 514 18.60 -19.21 14.50
N ALA A 515 17.62 -20.10 14.66
CA ALA A 515 16.69 -20.07 15.77
C ALA A 515 17.47 -20.25 17.09
N PRO A 516 17.44 -19.26 18.02
CA PRO A 516 18.10 -19.41 19.32
C PRO A 516 17.32 -20.33 20.27
N LEU A 517 16.04 -20.60 19.98
CA LEU A 517 15.18 -21.56 20.67
C LEU A 517 14.31 -22.31 19.64
N SER A 518 13.88 -23.52 20.00
CA SER A 518 12.85 -24.24 19.25
C SER A 518 11.48 -23.70 19.59
N GLY A 519 10.52 -23.83 18.67
CA GLY A 519 9.12 -23.46 18.88
C GLY A 519 8.58 -22.55 17.77
N ARG A 520 7.48 -21.86 18.07
CA ARG A 520 6.69 -21.16 17.06
C ARG A 520 7.22 -19.75 16.81
N MET A 521 7.46 -19.41 15.54
CA MET A 521 7.74 -18.05 15.10
C MET A 521 6.52 -17.16 15.30
N VAL A 522 6.71 -16.02 15.98
CA VAL A 522 5.70 -15.00 16.25
C VAL A 522 6.18 -13.65 15.68
N PRO A 523 5.38 -12.98 14.83
CA PRO A 523 5.71 -11.64 14.33
C PRO A 523 5.90 -10.66 15.49
N LEU A 524 6.91 -9.78 15.42
CA LEU A 524 7.16 -8.79 16.49
C LEU A 524 5.90 -7.96 16.82
N ALA A 525 5.09 -7.61 15.82
CA ALA A 525 3.85 -6.85 15.98
C ALA A 525 2.75 -7.56 16.80
N GLU A 526 2.88 -8.87 17.05
CA GLU A 526 1.97 -9.67 17.90
C GLU A 526 2.51 -9.86 19.33
N VAL A 527 3.72 -9.37 19.63
CA VAL A 527 4.31 -9.43 20.97
C VAL A 527 3.61 -8.40 21.88
N PRO A 528 3.12 -8.79 23.08
CA PRO A 528 2.42 -7.88 24.00
C PRO A 528 3.36 -6.96 24.80
N ASP A 529 4.32 -6.32 24.11
CA ASP A 529 5.13 -5.21 24.62
C ASP A 529 5.41 -4.20 23.49
N GLU A 530 5.18 -2.91 23.76
CA GLU A 530 5.25 -1.86 22.74
C GLU A 530 6.65 -1.63 22.16
N VAL A 531 7.72 -1.93 22.91
CA VAL A 531 9.11 -1.70 22.49
C VAL A 531 9.48 -2.66 21.36
N PHE A 532 9.04 -3.91 21.49
CA PHE A 532 9.25 -4.94 20.48
C PHE A 532 8.20 -4.85 19.36
N ALA A 533 6.92 -4.65 19.67
CA ALA A 533 5.86 -4.54 18.67
C ALA A 533 6.02 -3.34 17.73
N ARG A 534 6.47 -2.19 18.25
CA ARG A 534 6.77 -0.99 17.47
C ARG A 534 8.23 -0.92 16.97
N LYS A 535 9.00 -2.01 17.14
CA LYS A 535 10.40 -2.16 16.68
C LYS A 535 11.36 -1.08 17.21
N LEU A 536 11.07 -0.51 18.38
CA LEU A 536 11.90 0.51 19.03
C LEU A 536 13.24 -0.05 19.50
N ALA A 537 13.28 -1.34 19.86
CA ALA A 537 14.50 -2.08 20.16
C ALA A 537 15.36 -2.44 18.92
N GLY A 538 14.85 -2.17 17.71
CA GLY A 538 15.35 -2.72 16.45
C GLY A 538 14.31 -3.64 15.79
N ASP A 539 14.67 -4.19 14.63
CA ASP A 539 13.83 -5.15 13.89
C ASP A 539 14.37 -6.58 14.04
N GLY A 540 13.50 -7.59 13.90
CA GLY A 540 13.80 -8.96 14.28
C GLY A 540 12.59 -9.90 14.30
N VAL A 541 12.63 -10.86 15.22
CA VAL A 541 11.61 -11.91 15.41
C VAL A 541 11.35 -12.18 16.88
N SER A 542 10.19 -12.77 17.19
CA SER A 542 9.96 -13.44 18.47
C SER A 542 9.67 -14.93 18.26
N ILE A 543 9.97 -15.74 19.27
CA ILE A 543 9.70 -17.18 19.31
C ILE A 543 8.92 -17.49 20.59
N ASP A 544 7.86 -18.29 20.48
CA ASP A 544 7.17 -18.92 21.61
C ASP A 544 7.87 -20.27 21.90
N PRO A 545 8.63 -20.40 23.01
CA PRO A 545 9.69 -21.40 23.10
C PRO A 545 9.22 -22.77 23.62
N SER A 546 9.59 -23.83 22.89
CA SER A 546 9.45 -25.23 23.28
C SER A 546 10.75 -25.85 23.83
N SER A 547 11.85 -25.11 23.84
CA SER A 547 13.16 -25.51 24.42
C SER A 547 13.60 -24.57 25.56
N HIS A 548 14.61 -25.00 26.33
CA HIS A 548 15.06 -24.33 27.56
C HIS A 548 16.49 -23.76 27.48
N ASP A 549 17.22 -24.06 26.39
CA ASP A 549 18.61 -23.65 26.19
C ASP A 549 18.66 -22.56 25.12
N LEU A 550 18.91 -21.30 25.49
CA LEU A 550 19.09 -20.20 24.54
C LEU A 550 20.43 -20.39 23.83
N LEU A 551 20.39 -20.73 22.54
CA LEU A 551 21.55 -20.96 21.70
C LEU A 551 22.00 -19.68 20.98
N ALA A 552 23.28 -19.61 20.64
CA ALA A 552 23.83 -18.56 19.79
C ALA A 552 23.28 -18.65 18.36
N PRO A 553 22.58 -17.60 17.85
CA PRO A 553 22.03 -17.62 16.49
C PRO A 553 23.10 -17.50 15.40
N CYS A 554 24.31 -17.05 15.75
CA CYS A 554 25.45 -16.87 14.85
C CYS A 554 26.77 -16.84 15.64
N ASP A 555 27.89 -16.89 14.93
CA ASP A 555 29.20 -16.60 15.50
C ASP A 555 29.29 -15.11 15.93
N GLY A 556 29.93 -14.85 17.08
CA GLY A 556 30.05 -13.50 17.60
C GLY A 556 30.85 -13.37 18.90
N THR A 557 30.87 -12.16 19.45
CA THR A 557 31.41 -11.85 20.78
C THR A 557 30.27 -11.34 21.67
N VAL A 558 30.18 -11.80 22.93
CA VAL A 558 29.20 -11.31 23.90
C VAL A 558 29.56 -9.87 24.27
N LEU A 559 28.81 -8.90 23.75
CA LEU A 559 29.04 -7.47 23.94
C LEU A 559 28.52 -6.99 25.30
N ASN A 560 27.42 -7.59 25.77
CA ASN A 560 26.87 -7.38 27.10
C ASN A 560 26.05 -8.62 27.53
N LEU A 561 26.00 -8.88 28.84
CA LEU A 561 25.11 -9.84 29.50
C LEU A 561 24.43 -9.10 30.65
N HIS A 562 23.10 -9.09 30.70
CA HIS A 562 22.37 -8.35 31.73
C HIS A 562 22.65 -8.92 33.14
N PRO A 563 22.79 -8.11 34.20
CA PRO A 563 23.06 -8.60 35.56
C PRO A 563 22.02 -9.58 36.14
N SER A 564 20.80 -9.60 35.59
CA SER A 564 19.74 -10.56 35.91
C SER A 564 19.58 -11.70 34.89
N HIS A 565 20.59 -11.89 34.03
CA HIS A 565 20.80 -13.01 33.09
C HIS A 565 19.70 -13.36 32.09
N HIS A 566 18.58 -12.64 32.05
CA HIS A 566 17.47 -12.86 31.12
C HIS A 566 17.75 -12.38 29.67
N ALA A 567 18.77 -11.54 29.47
CA ALA A 567 19.08 -10.93 28.17
C ALA A 567 20.59 -10.71 27.97
N LEU A 568 21.02 -10.74 26.71
CA LEU A 568 22.39 -10.47 26.29
C LEU A 568 22.44 -9.86 24.88
N THR A 569 23.59 -9.34 24.46
CA THR A 569 23.80 -8.87 23.09
C THR A 569 25.06 -9.49 22.50
N LEU A 570 24.95 -10.11 21.32
CA LEU A 570 26.09 -10.58 20.53
C LEU A 570 26.49 -9.52 19.50
N LYS A 571 27.79 -9.24 19.38
CA LYS A 571 28.35 -8.50 18.26
C LYS A 571 28.91 -9.48 17.22
N THR A 572 28.40 -9.40 16.00
CA THR A 572 28.78 -10.28 14.88
C THR A 572 30.12 -9.88 14.28
N GLY A 573 30.71 -10.75 13.46
CA GLY A 573 31.87 -10.40 12.63
C GLY A 573 31.60 -9.27 11.61
N SER A 574 30.33 -9.02 11.27
CA SER A 574 29.87 -7.90 10.44
C SER A 574 29.56 -6.61 11.25
N GLY A 575 29.80 -6.60 12.56
CA GLY A 575 29.57 -5.45 13.44
C GLY A 575 28.11 -5.22 13.86
N LEU A 576 27.20 -6.10 13.48
CA LEU A 576 25.78 -6.04 13.88
C LEU A 576 25.63 -6.47 15.34
N GLU A 577 24.68 -5.85 16.04
CA GLU A 577 24.41 -6.09 17.47
C GLU A 577 23.06 -6.79 17.61
N VAL A 578 23.11 -8.10 17.89
CA VAL A 578 21.96 -8.99 18.02
C VAL A 578 21.59 -9.12 19.49
N LEU A 579 20.51 -8.45 19.89
CA LEU A 579 19.89 -8.54 21.21
C LEU A 579 19.07 -9.84 21.29
N LEU A 580 19.34 -10.64 22.32
CA LEU A 580 18.53 -11.79 22.72
C LEU A 580 17.90 -11.47 24.09
N HIS A 581 16.59 -11.63 24.21
CA HIS A 581 15.83 -11.29 25.41
C HIS A 581 14.79 -12.38 25.71
N ILE A 582 14.97 -13.12 26.81
CA ILE A 582 14.13 -14.27 27.17
C ILE A 582 12.91 -13.78 27.96
N GLY A 583 11.70 -14.04 27.44
CA GLY A 583 10.44 -13.62 28.06
C GLY A 583 10.22 -12.09 28.08
N LEU A 584 9.06 -11.66 28.55
CA LEU A 584 8.72 -10.24 28.74
C LEU A 584 8.81 -9.85 30.22
N ASP A 585 9.22 -8.61 30.53
CA ASP A 585 9.37 -8.07 31.89
C ASP A 585 10.28 -8.90 32.84
N THR A 586 11.07 -9.84 32.29
CA THR A 586 11.86 -10.85 33.03
C THR A 586 13.01 -10.28 33.85
N VAL A 587 13.38 -9.02 33.65
CA VAL A 587 14.29 -8.27 34.54
C VAL A 587 13.87 -8.38 36.01
N LYS A 588 12.57 -8.42 36.28
CA LYS A 588 11.95 -8.49 37.62
C LYS A 588 12.24 -9.79 38.38
N LEU A 589 12.64 -10.87 37.69
CA LEU A 589 13.06 -12.12 38.32
C LEU A 589 14.48 -12.03 38.94
N ARG A 590 15.25 -10.96 38.66
CA ARG A 590 16.56 -10.68 39.29
C ARG A 590 17.57 -11.84 39.18
N GLY A 591 17.48 -12.66 38.13
CA GLY A 591 18.33 -13.83 37.88
C GLY A 591 17.73 -15.16 38.32
N GLU A 592 16.60 -15.16 39.03
CA GLU A 592 15.88 -16.40 39.37
C GLU A 592 15.41 -17.10 38.08
N GLY A 593 15.73 -18.39 37.95
CA GLY A 593 15.37 -19.20 36.78
C GLY A 593 16.33 -19.07 35.59
N PHE A 594 17.43 -18.32 35.67
CA PHE A 594 18.39 -18.12 34.57
C PHE A 594 19.83 -18.54 34.95
N THR A 595 20.43 -19.44 34.18
CA THR A 595 21.82 -19.92 34.35
C THR A 595 22.66 -19.52 33.14
N PRO A 596 23.48 -18.45 33.21
CA PRO A 596 24.36 -18.08 32.10
C PRO A 596 25.51 -19.07 31.95
N ARG A 597 25.83 -19.42 30.69
CA ARG A 597 26.98 -20.25 30.30
C ARG A 597 28.15 -19.43 29.73
N VAL A 598 27.93 -18.14 29.49
CA VAL A 598 28.91 -17.19 28.92
C VAL A 598 29.03 -15.92 29.76
N ARG A 599 30.05 -15.10 29.47
CA ARG A 599 30.35 -13.81 30.11
C ARG A 599 30.58 -12.73 29.05
N THR A 600 30.44 -11.46 29.44
CA THR A 600 30.80 -10.32 28.59
C THR A 600 32.27 -10.40 28.17
N GLY A 601 32.53 -10.33 26.86
CA GLY A 601 33.85 -10.51 26.24
C GLY A 601 34.10 -11.89 25.64
N ASP A 602 33.30 -12.92 25.99
CA ASP A 602 33.48 -14.27 25.44
C ASP A 602 33.16 -14.33 23.95
N ARG A 603 33.90 -15.16 23.20
CA ARG A 603 33.58 -15.50 21.80
C ARG A 603 32.76 -16.78 21.76
N VAL A 604 31.71 -16.77 20.95
CA VAL A 604 30.75 -17.87 20.79
C VAL A 604 30.61 -18.25 19.32
N THR A 605 30.36 -19.53 19.06
CA THR A 605 30.00 -20.06 17.74
C THR A 605 28.50 -20.30 17.67
N ALA A 606 27.93 -20.26 16.47
CA ALA A 606 26.53 -20.59 16.23
C ALA A 606 26.16 -21.96 16.84
N GLY A 607 25.01 -22.03 17.51
CA GLY A 607 24.53 -23.23 18.21
C GLY A 607 25.11 -23.45 19.62
N ALA A 608 26.07 -22.66 20.09
CA ALA A 608 26.57 -22.75 21.48
C ALA A 608 25.51 -22.30 22.50
N VAL A 609 25.37 -22.99 23.63
CA VAL A 609 24.46 -22.60 24.72
C VAL A 609 24.96 -21.31 25.38
N LEU A 610 24.09 -20.31 25.50
CA LEU A 610 24.39 -19.01 26.11
C LEU A 610 23.78 -18.86 27.50
N ILE A 611 22.49 -19.20 27.63
CA ILE A 611 21.72 -19.14 28.88
C ILE A 611 20.79 -20.36 28.90
N GLU A 612 20.80 -21.13 29.98
CA GLU A 612 19.77 -22.13 30.27
C GLU A 612 18.72 -21.49 31.17
N PHE A 613 17.42 -21.73 30.92
CA PHE A 613 16.34 -21.15 31.73
C PHE A 613 15.24 -22.15 32.10
N ASP A 614 14.74 -22.08 33.33
CA ASP A 614 13.59 -22.88 33.76
C ASP A 614 12.29 -22.20 33.28
N ALA A 615 11.75 -22.70 32.17
CA ALA A 615 10.52 -22.19 31.58
C ALA A 615 9.30 -22.21 32.52
N LYS A 616 9.27 -23.07 33.56
CA LYS A 616 8.18 -23.09 34.55
C LYS A 616 8.32 -21.96 35.56
N ILE A 617 9.55 -21.70 36.03
CA ILE A 617 9.84 -20.56 36.92
C ILE A 617 9.57 -19.24 36.18
N VAL A 618 10.02 -19.13 34.93
CA VAL A 618 9.82 -17.91 34.13
C VAL A 618 8.34 -17.73 33.77
N ALA A 619 7.64 -18.74 33.25
CA ALA A 619 6.20 -18.63 32.93
C ALA A 619 5.31 -18.37 34.16
N GLY A 620 5.72 -18.84 35.35
CA GLY A 620 4.99 -18.59 36.60
C GLY A 620 5.18 -17.17 37.18
N LYS A 621 6.09 -16.36 36.63
CA LYS A 621 6.49 -15.05 37.18
C LYS A 621 6.57 -13.91 36.15
N ALA A 622 6.66 -14.23 34.87
CA ALA A 622 6.73 -13.27 33.76
C ALA A 622 5.40 -13.25 32.98
N PRO A 623 4.95 -12.10 32.43
CA PRO A 623 3.74 -12.01 31.61
C PRO A 623 3.76 -12.87 30.33
N SER A 624 4.94 -13.27 29.83
CA SER A 624 5.08 -14.14 28.67
C SER A 624 6.47 -14.80 28.60
N LEU A 625 6.54 -16.01 28.04
CA LEU A 625 7.79 -16.68 27.64
C LEU A 625 8.31 -16.24 26.26
N LEU A 626 7.52 -15.48 25.48
CA LEU A 626 7.92 -14.99 24.17
C LEU A 626 9.32 -14.38 24.25
N THR A 627 10.24 -14.92 23.45
CA THR A 627 11.67 -14.59 23.47
C THR A 627 12.02 -13.86 22.19
N GLN A 628 12.71 -12.73 22.30
CA GLN A 628 13.00 -11.84 21.17
C GLN A 628 14.44 -12.02 20.68
N MET A 629 14.61 -12.00 19.34
CA MET A 629 15.90 -11.89 18.67
C MET A 629 15.85 -10.71 17.70
N VAL A 630 16.59 -9.64 18.01
CA VAL A 630 16.45 -8.31 17.40
C VAL A 630 17.82 -7.74 17.03
N VAL A 631 17.95 -7.10 15.87
CA VAL A 631 19.17 -6.39 15.47
C VAL A 631 19.04 -4.91 15.82
N ALA A 632 19.72 -4.49 16.88
CA ALA A 632 19.52 -3.19 17.51
C ALA A 632 20.23 -2.01 16.80
N ASN A 633 21.23 -2.28 15.96
CA ASN A 633 22.06 -1.27 15.27
C ASN A 633 21.94 -1.26 13.73
N ALA A 634 20.89 -1.90 13.19
CA ALA A 634 20.62 -1.89 11.76
C ALA A 634 20.19 -0.49 11.28
N GLY A 635 20.79 -0.01 10.19
CA GLY A 635 20.51 1.29 9.60
C GLY A 635 19.29 1.30 8.66
N PRO A 636 18.81 2.50 8.26
CA PRO A 636 17.70 2.64 7.32
C PRO A 636 17.93 1.87 6.01
N GLY A 637 16.89 1.20 5.50
CA GLY A 637 16.98 0.35 4.32
C GLY A 637 17.60 -1.04 4.55
N SER A 638 17.80 -1.45 5.81
CA SER A 638 18.09 -2.85 6.16
C SER A 638 16.87 -3.74 5.95
N VAL A 639 17.06 -4.95 5.41
CA VAL A 639 15.96 -5.89 5.08
C VAL A 639 15.97 -7.08 6.04
N PHE A 640 14.79 -7.42 6.55
CA PHE A 640 14.56 -8.47 7.53
C PHE A 640 13.57 -9.51 6.97
N ASN A 641 14.05 -10.73 6.74
CA ASN A 641 13.27 -11.84 6.18
C ASN A 641 13.11 -12.93 7.25
N PRO A 642 12.02 -12.92 8.05
CA PRO A 642 11.78 -13.89 9.10
C PRO A 642 11.28 -15.24 8.55
N ALA A 643 11.52 -16.32 9.30
CA ALA A 643 10.86 -17.60 9.10
C ALA A 643 9.37 -17.55 9.54
N GLN A 644 8.59 -18.55 9.14
CA GLN A 644 7.19 -18.72 9.49
C GLN A 644 6.93 -20.17 9.94
N GLY A 645 6.03 -20.37 10.90
CA GLY A 645 5.71 -21.69 11.47
C GLY A 645 6.63 -22.09 12.62
N GLU A 646 6.83 -23.39 12.81
CA GLU A 646 7.76 -23.94 13.81
C GLU A 646 9.22 -23.88 13.33
N VAL A 647 10.15 -23.67 14.26
CA VAL A 647 11.60 -23.73 14.02
C VAL A 647 12.31 -24.57 15.09
N THR A 648 13.46 -25.14 14.73
CA THR A 648 14.32 -25.95 15.60
C THR A 648 15.59 -25.18 15.99
N ALA A 649 15.86 -25.09 17.30
CA ALA A 649 17.05 -24.43 17.85
C ALA A 649 18.35 -24.88 17.16
N GLY A 650 19.19 -23.92 16.77
CA GLY A 650 20.52 -24.18 16.21
C GLY A 650 20.55 -24.93 14.87
N ARG A 651 19.40 -25.12 14.21
CA ARG A 651 19.29 -25.78 12.89
C ARG A 651 18.60 -24.92 11.86
N ASP A 652 17.41 -24.43 12.19
CA ASP A 652 16.59 -23.65 11.25
C ASP A 652 16.98 -22.17 11.31
N VAL A 653 16.92 -21.48 10.16
CA VAL A 653 17.24 -20.05 10.07
C VAL A 653 15.98 -19.25 10.39
N ALA A 654 15.85 -18.81 11.64
CA ALA A 654 14.70 -18.02 12.11
C ALA A 654 14.63 -16.63 11.47
N LEU A 655 15.77 -16.04 11.08
CA LEU A 655 15.80 -14.70 10.48
C LEU A 655 16.99 -14.53 9.53
N ARG A 656 16.75 -14.03 8.32
CA ARG A 656 17.81 -13.57 7.40
C ARG A 656 17.83 -12.05 7.37
N VAL A 657 18.97 -11.46 7.71
CA VAL A 657 19.17 -10.02 7.80
C VAL A 657 20.15 -9.56 6.73
N ARG A 658 19.73 -8.60 5.89
CA ARG A 658 20.62 -7.82 5.04
C ARG A 658 20.67 -6.41 5.59
N ALA A 659 21.58 -6.18 6.55
CA ALA A 659 21.69 -4.89 7.20
C ALA A 659 22.75 -4.00 6.56
N LYS A 660 22.42 -2.71 6.40
CA LYS A 660 23.43 -1.64 6.33
C LYS A 660 23.74 -1.28 7.78
N ALA A 661 24.96 -1.51 8.25
CA ALA A 661 25.36 -1.07 9.59
C ALA A 661 25.28 0.46 9.67
N LEU A 662 24.80 0.99 10.80
CA LEU A 662 24.94 2.41 11.09
C LEU A 662 26.44 2.76 11.14
N ALA A 663 26.86 3.80 10.41
CA ALA A 663 28.24 4.26 10.40
C ALA A 663 28.61 4.79 11.80
N GLY A 664 29.33 3.98 12.57
CA GLY A 664 29.77 4.28 13.93
C GLY A 664 30.92 5.30 13.97
N GLY A 665 30.65 6.52 13.54
CA GLY A 665 31.62 7.62 13.48
C GLY A 665 30.99 8.87 12.88
N VAL A 666 30.46 9.74 13.74
CA VAL A 666 30.23 11.15 13.39
C VAL A 666 31.51 11.90 13.75
N GLU A 667 32.15 12.54 12.77
CA GLU A 667 33.35 13.35 13.01
C GLU A 667 33.00 14.58 13.86
N SER A 668 33.92 14.98 14.75
CA SER A 668 33.71 16.07 15.70
C SER A 668 33.65 17.44 14.99
N ILE A 669 32.44 17.95 14.77
CA ILE A 669 32.21 19.32 14.29
C ILE A 669 32.43 20.28 15.46
N GLN A 670 33.64 20.85 15.54
CA GLN A 670 34.10 21.68 16.66
C GLN A 670 33.06 22.70 17.14
N GLY A 671 32.43 22.42 18.29
CA GLY A 671 31.51 23.30 18.98
C GLY A 671 31.62 23.15 20.49
N GLY A 672 31.25 24.19 21.25
CA GLY A 672 31.30 24.12 22.71
C GLY A 672 30.33 23.07 23.25
N VAL A 673 30.87 22.00 23.85
CA VAL A 673 30.07 20.94 24.49
C VAL A 673 29.23 21.53 25.62
N GLN A 674 27.92 21.32 25.56
CA GLN A 674 26.98 21.69 26.60
C GLN A 674 26.70 20.49 27.51
N ILE A 675 26.47 20.74 28.80
CA ILE A 675 26.30 19.69 29.82
C ILE A 675 24.99 19.94 30.58
N SER A 676 24.18 18.91 30.79
CA SER A 676 22.97 19.01 31.61
C SER A 676 23.30 19.19 33.09
N ALA A 677 22.37 19.77 33.86
CA ALA A 677 22.36 19.54 35.30
C ALA A 677 22.26 18.03 35.60
N PRO A 678 22.80 17.54 36.74
CA PRO A 678 22.66 16.14 37.13
C PRO A 678 21.21 15.66 37.17
N ILE A 679 21.06 14.37 36.90
CA ILE A 679 19.80 13.62 36.87
C ILE A 679 20.01 12.36 37.70
N VAL A 680 19.02 11.97 38.49
CA VAL A 680 19.05 10.69 39.22
C VAL A 680 18.04 9.77 38.54
N ILE A 681 18.45 8.54 38.20
CA ILE A 681 17.59 7.58 37.48
C ILE A 681 16.39 7.20 38.36
N PRO A 682 15.14 7.48 37.93
CA PRO A 682 13.94 7.26 38.74
C PRO A 682 13.23 5.93 38.45
N ASN A 683 13.64 5.22 37.38
CA ASN A 683 13.12 3.92 36.95
C ASN A 683 13.50 2.84 37.99
N PRO A 684 12.54 2.13 38.62
CA PRO A 684 12.84 1.17 39.68
C PRO A 684 13.66 -0.05 39.23
N ASP A 685 13.49 -0.49 37.98
CA ASP A 685 14.26 -1.57 37.37
C ASP A 685 15.47 -1.05 36.53
N GLY A 686 15.82 0.23 36.64
CA GLY A 686 16.96 0.87 35.96
C GLY A 686 16.70 1.22 34.48
N LEU A 687 17.76 1.54 33.72
CA LEU A 687 17.67 1.82 32.28
C LEU A 687 17.77 0.52 31.44
N HIS A 688 16.79 -0.37 31.63
CA HIS A 688 16.62 -1.57 30.79
C HIS A 688 16.03 -1.23 29.41
N ALA A 689 15.71 -2.26 28.61
CA ALA A 689 15.37 -2.14 27.19
C ALA A 689 14.25 -1.11 26.87
N ARG A 690 13.21 -1.01 27.71
CA ARG A 690 12.08 -0.09 27.50
C ARG A 690 12.48 1.39 27.62
N PRO A 691 12.94 1.90 28.78
CA PRO A 691 13.33 3.29 28.91
C PRO A 691 14.54 3.64 28.01
N ALA A 692 15.50 2.73 27.84
CA ALA A 692 16.64 2.96 26.95
C ALA A 692 16.22 3.08 25.47
N ALA A 693 15.20 2.34 25.02
CA ALA A 693 14.65 2.49 23.67
C ALA A 693 13.86 3.79 23.49
N THR A 694 13.10 4.23 24.51
CA THR A 694 12.48 5.57 24.51
C THR A 694 13.54 6.66 24.37
N LEU A 695 14.63 6.58 25.15
CA LEU A 695 15.72 7.55 25.11
C LEU A 695 16.40 7.61 23.73
N ALA A 696 16.69 6.43 23.16
CA ALA A 696 17.28 6.32 21.82
C ALA A 696 16.31 6.76 20.70
N GLY A 697 15.01 6.56 20.87
CA GLY A 697 13.97 7.05 19.98
C GLY A 697 13.91 8.59 19.96
N LEU A 698 13.89 9.22 21.14
CA LEU A 698 13.92 10.68 21.28
C LEU A 698 15.22 11.27 20.70
N ALA A 699 16.38 10.66 20.99
CA ALA A 699 17.68 11.13 20.51
C ALA A 699 17.89 11.07 18.99
N LYS A 700 17.05 10.32 18.26
CA LYS A 700 17.02 10.31 16.78
C LYS A 700 16.33 11.55 16.18
N GLY A 701 15.61 12.35 16.99
CA GLY A 701 14.93 13.57 16.56
C GLY A 701 15.79 14.85 16.58
N PHE A 702 17.09 14.74 16.88
CA PHE A 702 18.04 15.85 17.00
C PHE A 702 19.26 15.61 16.10
N GLU A 703 19.96 16.68 15.68
CA GLU A 703 21.20 16.58 14.91
C GLU A 703 22.42 16.35 15.81
N ALA A 704 22.47 17.02 16.96
CA ALA A 704 23.58 16.99 17.93
C ALA A 704 24.06 15.58 18.29
N ASP A 705 25.36 15.39 18.48
CA ASP A 705 25.86 14.21 19.19
C ASP A 705 25.55 14.38 20.68
N VAL A 706 24.96 13.36 21.30
CA VAL A 706 24.52 13.39 22.70
C VAL A 706 24.96 12.11 23.39
N ARG A 707 25.56 12.26 24.58
CA ARG A 707 26.15 11.18 25.36
C ARG A 707 25.62 11.19 26.79
N LEU A 708 25.20 10.02 27.27
CA LEU A 708 24.86 9.78 28.66
C LEU A 708 26.13 9.40 29.43
N VAL A 709 26.34 10.00 30.58
CA VAL A 709 27.56 9.87 31.39
C VAL A 709 27.21 9.51 32.82
N ALA A 710 27.93 8.53 33.38
CA ALA A 710 27.78 8.06 34.75
C ALA A 710 29.16 7.68 35.31
N GLY A 711 29.79 8.61 36.05
CA GLY A 711 31.20 8.50 36.41
C GLY A 711 32.08 8.40 35.15
N GLU A 712 32.88 7.35 35.06
CA GLU A 712 33.75 7.08 33.89
C GLU A 712 32.98 6.47 32.70
N LYS A 713 31.79 5.90 32.91
CA LYS A 713 31.00 5.30 31.82
C LYS A 713 30.40 6.39 30.94
N LYS A 714 30.58 6.28 29.62
CA LYS A 714 29.92 7.13 28.60
C LYS A 714 29.29 6.28 27.50
N ALA A 715 28.05 6.60 27.12
CA ALA A 715 27.34 5.96 26.01
C ALA A 715 26.67 6.99 25.10
N ASN A 716 26.65 6.74 23.78
CA ASN A 716 25.85 7.55 22.86
C ASN A 716 24.36 7.23 23.06
N VAL A 717 23.51 8.22 23.35
CA VAL A 717 22.10 7.94 23.67
C VAL A 717 21.30 7.38 22.49
N ARG A 718 21.76 7.56 21.24
CA ARG A 718 21.13 6.94 20.07
C ARG A 718 21.36 5.42 19.98
N SER A 719 22.34 4.89 20.73
CA SER A 719 22.60 3.44 20.81
C SER A 719 21.97 2.85 22.07
N LEU A 720 20.84 2.15 21.86
CA LEU A 720 20.17 1.34 22.87
C LEU A 720 21.14 0.41 23.61
N VAL A 721 21.98 -0.30 22.86
CA VAL A 721 22.92 -1.30 23.39
C VAL A 721 23.99 -0.64 24.25
N ALA A 722 24.48 0.55 23.87
CA ALA A 722 25.44 1.28 24.67
C ALA A 722 24.82 1.80 25.98
N VAL A 723 23.58 2.31 25.95
CA VAL A 723 22.85 2.77 27.14
C VAL A 723 22.56 1.59 28.10
N MET A 724 22.03 0.47 27.59
CA MET A 724 21.83 -0.75 28.39
C MET A 724 23.16 -1.31 28.92
N GLY A 725 24.24 -1.18 28.14
CA GLY A 725 25.61 -1.54 28.53
C GLY A 725 26.19 -0.72 29.67
N MET A 726 25.62 0.45 29.99
CA MET A 726 25.98 1.19 31.21
C MET A 726 25.48 0.47 32.48
N ALA A 727 24.45 -0.38 32.37
CA ALA A 727 23.81 -1.10 33.48
C ALA A 727 23.42 -0.18 34.65
N LEU A 728 22.72 0.91 34.34
CA LEU A 728 22.32 1.95 35.30
C LEU A 728 21.09 1.53 36.10
N ALA A 729 21.19 1.60 37.43
CA ALA A 729 20.16 1.24 38.38
C ALA A 729 19.37 2.46 38.88
N GLN A 730 18.25 2.20 39.57
CA GLN A 730 17.53 3.24 40.30
C GLN A 730 18.45 3.96 41.30
N GLY A 731 18.48 5.29 41.27
CA GLY A 731 19.32 6.08 42.17
C GLY A 731 20.71 6.43 41.62
N ASP A 732 21.15 5.84 40.50
CA ASP A 732 22.39 6.28 39.84
C ASP A 732 22.29 7.73 39.38
N THR A 733 23.36 8.50 39.57
CA THR A 733 23.45 9.89 39.13
C THR A 733 24.17 9.98 37.79
N VAL A 734 23.52 10.63 36.83
CA VAL A 734 23.97 10.77 35.44
C VAL A 734 23.89 12.22 34.97
N HIS A 735 24.62 12.55 33.90
CA HIS A 735 24.44 13.78 33.13
C HIS A 735 24.46 13.50 31.62
N LEU A 736 23.94 14.45 30.85
CA LEU A 736 24.04 14.45 29.39
C LEU A 736 25.09 15.45 28.94
N GLU A 737 25.94 15.05 28.00
CA GLU A 737 26.85 15.92 27.25
C GLU A 737 26.33 16.01 25.81
N ALA A 738 26.28 17.21 25.23
CA ALA A 738 25.78 17.42 23.87
C ALA A 738 26.63 18.42 23.07
N GLU A 739 26.94 18.08 21.82
CA GLU A 739 27.69 18.91 20.88
C GLU A 739 26.94 18.99 19.54
N GLY A 740 26.85 20.20 18.96
CA GLY A 740 26.20 20.43 17.67
C GLY A 740 24.99 21.38 17.71
N ARG A 741 24.34 21.52 16.55
CA ARG A 741 23.47 22.66 16.18
C ARG A 741 22.23 22.84 17.06
N ASP A 742 21.63 21.76 17.55
CA ASP A 742 20.43 21.78 18.39
C ASP A 742 20.66 21.17 19.78
N SER A 743 21.93 21.11 20.22
CA SER A 743 22.39 20.59 21.51
C SER A 743 21.56 21.07 22.71
N ALA A 744 21.30 22.38 22.84
CA ALA A 744 20.49 22.93 23.93
C ALA A 744 19.06 22.34 23.97
N ARG A 745 18.41 22.18 22.81
CA ARG A 745 17.06 21.63 22.66
C ARG A 745 17.04 20.11 22.93
N ALA A 746 18.10 19.41 22.51
CA ALA A 746 18.31 18.00 22.80
C ALA A 746 18.49 17.76 24.31
N LEU A 747 19.37 18.54 24.97
CA LEU A 747 19.58 18.48 26.42
C LEU A 747 18.29 18.75 27.19
N GLU A 748 17.53 19.80 26.86
CA GLU A 748 16.26 20.09 27.54
C GLU A 748 15.27 18.92 27.43
N THR A 749 15.07 18.40 26.21
CA THR A 749 14.09 17.34 25.93
C THR A 749 14.49 16.02 26.59
N LEU A 750 15.75 15.61 26.47
CA LEU A 750 16.24 14.34 26.99
C LEU A 750 16.42 14.39 28.53
N THR A 751 16.80 15.54 29.10
CA THR A 751 16.83 15.75 30.56
C THR A 751 15.44 15.67 31.17
N ARG A 752 14.42 16.24 30.49
CA ARG A 752 13.01 16.11 30.89
C ARG A 752 12.58 14.65 30.84
N ALA A 753 12.75 13.98 29.71
CA ALA A 753 12.33 12.59 29.53
C ALA A 753 12.99 11.61 30.52
N LEU A 754 14.27 11.79 30.86
CA LEU A 754 14.97 11.00 31.89
C LEU A 754 14.41 11.22 33.30
N ARG A 755 13.98 12.45 33.63
CA ARG A 755 13.36 12.77 34.94
C ARG A 755 11.92 12.26 35.03
N ASP A 756 11.22 12.24 33.90
CA ASP A 756 9.84 11.75 33.76
C ASP A 756 9.78 10.21 33.54
N GLY A 757 10.88 9.48 33.80
CA GLY A 757 10.92 8.02 33.80
C GLY A 757 10.87 7.34 32.43
N LEU A 758 11.04 8.09 31.33
CA LEU A 758 11.08 7.55 29.95
C LEU A 758 9.86 6.70 29.56
N GLY A 759 8.70 6.99 30.17
CA GLY A 759 7.42 6.30 29.94
C GLY A 759 7.03 5.27 30.99
N GLU A 760 7.82 5.09 32.06
CA GLU A 760 7.56 4.13 33.13
C GLU A 760 7.20 4.78 34.47
N ALA A 761 6.60 4.01 35.38
CA ALA A 761 6.21 4.49 36.69
C ALA A 761 7.45 4.76 37.59
N THR A 762 7.71 6.04 37.84
CA THR A 762 8.84 6.51 38.65
C THR A 762 8.61 6.35 40.15
N VAL A 763 9.68 6.05 40.90
CA VAL A 763 9.70 6.21 42.36
C VAL A 763 10.36 7.54 42.72
N ALA A 764 9.89 8.21 43.76
CA ALA A 764 10.49 9.47 44.23
C ALA A 764 11.91 9.24 44.77
N VAL A 765 12.92 9.76 44.07
CA VAL A 765 14.32 9.72 44.49
C VAL A 765 14.77 11.10 45.00
N ALA A 766 15.63 11.12 46.02
CA ALA A 766 16.15 12.36 46.58
C ALA A 766 16.96 13.16 45.53
N ARG A 767 16.81 14.48 45.52
CA ARG A 767 17.61 15.36 44.65
C ARG A 767 19.09 15.25 45.05
N PRO A 768 20.03 15.20 44.08
CA PRO A 768 21.45 15.23 44.40
C PRO A 768 21.80 16.57 45.06
N ARG A 769 22.61 16.52 46.13
CA ARG A 769 23.11 17.71 46.82
C ARG A 769 23.94 18.52 45.82
N ALA A 770 23.65 19.82 45.68
CA ALA A 770 24.43 20.69 44.81
C ALA A 770 25.90 20.69 45.23
N ALA A 771 26.81 20.65 44.25
CA ALA A 771 28.24 20.73 44.52
C ALA A 771 28.57 22.06 45.23
N GLU A 772 29.40 21.99 46.26
CA GLU A 772 29.86 23.18 46.97
C GLU A 772 30.76 24.00 46.03
N ALA A 773 30.57 25.33 46.05
CA ALA A 773 31.30 26.22 45.17
C ALA A 773 32.81 26.17 45.46
N PRO A 774 33.69 26.24 44.44
CA PRO A 774 35.13 26.28 44.67
C PRO A 774 35.50 27.45 45.59
N VAL A 775 36.20 27.14 46.70
CA VAL A 775 36.78 28.19 47.55
C VAL A 775 37.84 28.92 46.73
N PRO A 776 37.76 30.26 46.58
CA PRO A 776 38.75 31.01 45.81
C PRO A 776 40.11 30.96 46.53
N VAL A 777 41.13 30.46 45.83
CA VAL A 777 42.52 30.59 46.28
C VAL A 777 42.93 32.05 46.11
N SER A 778 43.40 32.67 47.18
CA SER A 778 43.84 34.07 47.19
C SER A 778 45.33 34.19 46.88
N ASP A 779 45.68 34.69 45.69
CA ASP A 779 47.05 35.06 45.34
C ASP A 779 47.47 36.36 46.06
N SER A 780 48.14 36.26 47.21
CA SER A 780 49.14 37.23 47.70
C SER A 780 49.77 36.78 49.03
N GLY A 781 51.11 36.70 49.10
CA GLY A 781 51.86 36.58 50.37
C GLY A 781 52.78 35.37 50.43
#